data_AF-A0A0J6T316-F1
#
_entry.id   AF-A0A0J6T316-F1
#
_cell.length_a   1.000
_cell.length_b   1.000
_cell.length_c   1.000
_cell.angle_alpha   90.00
_cell.angle_beta   90.00
_cell.angle_gamma   90.00
#
_symmetry.space_group_name_H-M   'P 1'
#
loop_
_entity.id
_entity.type
_entity.pdbx_description
1 polymer ?
#
loop_
_entity_poly.entity_id
_entity_poly.type
_entity_poly.pdbx_seq_one_letter_code
_entity_poly.pdbx_strand_id
1 'polypeptide(L)'
;MREDRRPSPDALLAQARREAPGRGHLKIFLGAAPGVGKTYEMLTAAHARRREGVDVVVGVVETHGRPETEALVTGLEVLPRRAVPYGGAALSEMDLDGLLARKPSLALVDELAHTNAPGSRHPKRYLDVEELLQAGIDVHATLNIQHVESLNDVVAQITRIRVRETVPDSILDRADDIEVIDLSPDDLIRRLREGKVYLPRQAERALAHYFSPGNLTALRELALRRTAQRVDDQLLTHMRAHAIAGPWAAGERVLVCVSEDPRAAGLVRYAKRLADRLRAPFTALTIEGRRSAGLSEAERDRIADTLRLAERLGAETATLPSQGRIADDVIGFAREHNVTHVVVGKSTRSRWFELLNGSVVHDLVRRSGSISVHVVAGEAADGAPAPHKGVRTAAPPRPSLLPYAAALAAVAGALALGLALQPSLGHESTDLVFLTAVVAVAVRFGLYPSLAAVVAASLAYNFFFLPPLYTFTIADPTNVVALFFFTLVAVVVSNLAARARAEATNSRARSRATEALYGFSRKLAGCGTLDDVLWASAYQIALMLRLRVVVLLPEAGSLTVMVGYPPEDRLDEADLAAAQWTFDHGRPAGRGADTLPGARRLFLPLRTGRGMIGVVGLDGDKPGPLLTPDQRRLLDALADQGALAIERVHLVEDLDRARRSAETDRLRQALLSSLSHDLKTPLAAVLGSATTLRDLGPALPPDAQAELLTTVIDEAERLNRFIANLLDMTKLESGALAPNLAPHDLGEIVGTALARAGKILAHHRVAPAL
;
A
#
# COMPACT_ATOMS: atom_id res chain seq x y z
N MET A 1 -18.69 17.57 25.69
CA MET A 1 -18.14 16.35 26.32
C MET A 1 -19.24 15.29 26.44
N ARG A 2 -19.68 14.72 25.30
CA ARG A 2 -20.69 13.64 25.21
C ARG A 2 -20.62 12.86 23.88
N GLU A 3 -19.53 12.99 23.10
CA GLU A 3 -19.39 12.36 21.77
C GLU A 3 -18.70 10.99 21.78
N ASP A 4 -18.00 10.61 22.86
CA ASP A 4 -17.15 9.40 22.92
C ASP A 4 -17.89 8.05 23.09
N ARG A 5 -19.19 7.96 22.80
CA ARG A 5 -19.98 6.71 22.99
C ARG A 5 -20.85 6.32 21.79
N ARG A 6 -20.59 6.87 20.61
CA ARG A 6 -21.34 6.46 19.41
C ARG A 6 -20.70 5.20 18.81
N PRO A 7 -21.46 4.12 18.56
CA PRO A 7 -20.98 2.98 17.80
C PRO A 7 -20.48 3.40 16.42
N SER A 8 -19.46 2.71 15.91
CA SER A 8 -18.97 2.96 14.55
C SER A 8 -20.07 2.66 13.53
N PRO A 9 -20.42 3.61 12.64
CA PRO A 9 -21.39 3.35 11.57
C PRO A 9 -20.98 2.18 10.67
N ASP A 10 -19.68 2.04 10.39
CA ASP A 10 -19.13 0.95 9.58
C ASP A 10 -19.25 -0.39 10.30
N ALA A 11 -19.03 -0.42 11.62
CA ALA A 11 -19.21 -1.64 12.42
C ALA A 11 -20.68 -2.05 12.51
N LEU A 12 -21.60 -1.09 12.68
CA LEU A 12 -23.04 -1.34 12.65
C LEU A 12 -23.50 -1.83 11.28
N LEU A 13 -22.98 -1.25 10.19
CA LEU A 13 -23.28 -1.69 8.83
C LEU A 13 -22.75 -3.11 8.58
N ALA A 14 -21.54 -3.42 9.07
CA ALA A 14 -20.98 -4.76 8.98
C ALA A 14 -21.79 -5.79 9.79
N GLN A 15 -22.28 -5.42 10.97
CA GLN A 15 -23.17 -6.27 11.78
C GLN A 15 -24.53 -6.46 11.09
N ALA A 16 -25.16 -5.38 10.62
CA ALA A 16 -26.44 -5.45 9.90
C ALA A 16 -26.34 -6.26 8.60
N ARG A 17 -25.19 -6.26 7.93
CA ARG A 17 -24.92 -7.12 6.76
C ARG A 17 -24.80 -8.60 7.11
N ARG A 18 -24.32 -8.95 8.32
CA ARG A 18 -24.28 -10.33 8.82
C ARG A 18 -25.65 -10.80 9.30
N GLU A 19 -26.39 -9.90 9.96
CA GLU A 19 -27.76 -10.13 10.44
C GLU A 19 -28.82 -9.86 9.36
N ALA A 20 -28.41 -9.67 8.10
CA ALA A 20 -29.33 -9.36 7.01
C ALA A 20 -30.32 -10.53 6.84
N PRO A 21 -31.63 -10.30 7.03
CA PRO A 21 -32.61 -11.36 6.95
C PRO A 21 -32.63 -11.96 5.54
N GLY A 22 -32.43 -13.28 5.46
CA GLY A 22 -32.48 -14.05 4.21
C GLY A 22 -31.13 -14.44 3.60
N ARG A 23 -29.99 -14.12 4.24
CA ARG A 23 -28.68 -14.63 3.83
C ARG A 23 -28.28 -15.86 4.66
N GLY A 24 -27.79 -16.91 4.00
CA GLY A 24 -27.27 -18.11 4.66
C GLY A 24 -25.93 -17.90 5.36
N HIS A 25 -25.62 -18.78 6.31
CA HIS A 25 -24.39 -18.78 7.10
C HIS A 25 -23.32 -19.72 6.53
N LEU A 26 -22.08 -19.25 6.48
CA LEU A 26 -20.93 -20.04 6.04
C LEU A 26 -20.10 -20.50 7.23
N LYS A 27 -20.00 -21.82 7.42
CA LYS A 27 -19.04 -22.45 8.34
C LYS A 27 -17.92 -23.12 7.55
N ILE A 28 -16.67 -22.77 7.88
CA ILE A 28 -15.48 -23.33 7.22
C ILE A 28 -14.73 -24.26 8.19
N PHE A 29 -14.53 -25.50 7.78
CA PHE A 29 -13.64 -26.46 8.43
C PHE A 29 -12.23 -26.28 7.85
N LEU A 30 -11.37 -25.55 8.58
CA LEU A 30 -10.03 -25.18 8.15
C LEU A 30 -9.00 -26.20 8.63
N GLY A 31 -8.19 -26.73 7.72
CA GLY A 31 -7.10 -27.66 8.06
C GLY A 31 -5.74 -27.18 7.59
N ALA A 32 -4.69 -27.59 8.31
CA ALA A 32 -3.30 -27.30 7.94
C ALA A 32 -2.88 -28.01 6.64
N ALA A 33 -3.37 -29.23 6.41
CA ALA A 33 -2.98 -30.07 5.29
C ALA A 33 -4.10 -31.06 4.90
N PRO A 34 -4.02 -31.70 3.71
CA PRO A 34 -4.87 -32.84 3.38
C PRO A 34 -4.68 -33.99 4.39
N GLY A 35 -5.78 -34.65 4.77
CA GLY A 35 -5.73 -35.80 5.68
C GLY A 35 -5.93 -35.51 7.17
N VAL A 36 -6.01 -34.24 7.59
CA VAL A 36 -6.26 -33.89 9.01
C VAL A 36 -7.68 -34.24 9.52
N GLY A 37 -8.63 -34.49 8.62
CA GLY A 37 -9.99 -34.92 8.98
C GLY A 37 -11.12 -33.96 8.63
N LYS A 38 -10.87 -32.85 7.91
CA LYS A 38 -11.88 -31.82 7.58
C LYS A 38 -13.23 -32.37 7.09
N THR A 39 -13.23 -33.23 6.08
CA THR A 39 -14.46 -33.82 5.50
C THR A 39 -15.18 -34.72 6.51
N TYR A 40 -14.44 -35.47 7.33
CA TYR A 40 -15.01 -36.32 8.37
C TYR A 40 -15.71 -35.46 9.44
N GLU A 41 -15.07 -34.38 9.88
CA GLU A 41 -15.67 -33.47 10.87
C GLU A 41 -16.89 -32.73 10.29
N MET A 42 -16.80 -32.27 9.05
CA MET A 42 -17.92 -31.63 8.36
C MET A 42 -19.15 -32.55 8.29
N LEU A 43 -18.96 -33.83 7.95
CA LEU A 43 -20.04 -34.82 7.92
C LEU A 43 -20.57 -35.16 9.33
N THR A 44 -19.68 -35.20 10.33
CA THR A 44 -20.06 -35.44 11.73
C THR A 44 -20.94 -34.31 12.25
N ALA A 45 -20.55 -33.05 11.99
CA ALA A 45 -21.35 -31.86 12.29
C ALA A 45 -22.68 -31.87 11.52
N ALA A 46 -22.68 -32.29 10.26
CA ALA A 46 -23.89 -32.42 9.45
C ALA A 46 -24.89 -33.43 10.03
N HIS A 47 -24.43 -34.58 10.54
CA HIS A 47 -25.28 -35.53 11.25
C HIS A 47 -25.87 -34.96 12.53
N ALA A 48 -25.11 -34.16 13.29
CA ALA A 48 -25.63 -33.48 14.46
C ALA A 48 -26.79 -32.53 14.08
N ARG A 49 -26.59 -31.68 13.06
CA ARG A 49 -27.63 -30.78 12.54
C ARG A 49 -28.86 -31.52 12.05
N ARG A 50 -28.68 -32.65 11.38
CA ARG A 50 -29.80 -33.48 10.94
C ARG A 50 -30.59 -34.09 12.11
N ARG A 51 -29.91 -34.52 13.19
CA ARG A 51 -30.59 -35.01 14.41
C ARG A 51 -31.40 -33.91 15.10
N GLU A 52 -30.99 -32.65 14.95
CA GLU A 52 -31.73 -31.47 15.39
C GLU A 52 -32.92 -31.12 14.47
N GLY A 53 -33.12 -31.86 13.38
CA GLY A 53 -34.23 -31.66 12.42
C GLY A 53 -33.92 -30.67 11.30
N VAL A 54 -32.65 -30.26 11.10
CA VAL A 54 -32.25 -29.41 9.97
C VAL A 54 -32.29 -30.21 8.67
N ASP A 55 -32.81 -29.61 7.59
CA ASP A 55 -32.80 -30.19 6.24
C ASP A 55 -31.39 -30.07 5.63
N VAL A 56 -30.64 -31.18 5.64
CA VAL A 56 -29.24 -31.24 5.21
C VAL A 56 -29.10 -32.01 3.91
N VAL A 57 -28.48 -31.38 2.90
CA VAL A 57 -28.20 -31.98 1.59
C VAL A 57 -26.69 -31.93 1.30
N VAL A 58 -26.15 -33.03 0.79
CA VAL A 58 -24.79 -33.12 0.29
C VAL A 58 -24.77 -32.60 -1.14
N GLY A 59 -24.10 -31.45 -1.36
CA GLY A 59 -23.87 -30.90 -2.69
C GLY A 59 -22.68 -31.56 -3.38
N VAL A 60 -21.53 -31.56 -2.70
CA VAL A 60 -20.33 -32.28 -3.14
C VAL A 60 -19.48 -32.64 -1.93
N VAL A 61 -19.07 -33.90 -1.85
CA VAL A 61 -18.19 -34.44 -0.80
C VAL A 61 -17.17 -35.36 -1.44
N GLU A 62 -15.90 -35.19 -1.07
CA GLU A 62 -14.80 -36.02 -1.56
C GLU A 62 -14.35 -36.99 -0.45
N THR A 63 -14.81 -38.24 -0.52
CA THR A 63 -14.45 -39.26 0.47
C THR A 63 -13.04 -39.82 0.27
N HIS A 64 -12.48 -39.68 -0.94
CA HIS A 64 -11.19 -40.23 -1.37
C HIS A 64 -11.01 -41.73 -1.05
N GLY A 65 -12.09 -42.52 -1.10
CA GLY A 65 -12.06 -43.96 -0.85
C GLY A 65 -11.92 -44.36 0.61
N ARG A 66 -12.22 -43.46 1.55
CA ARG A 66 -12.11 -43.74 3.00
C ARG A 66 -13.41 -44.36 3.51
N PRO A 67 -13.41 -45.62 3.99
CA PRO A 67 -14.62 -46.32 4.39
C PRO A 67 -15.31 -45.65 5.59
N GLU A 68 -14.53 -45.07 6.51
CA GLU A 68 -15.05 -44.31 7.66
C GLU A 68 -15.81 -43.04 7.23
N THR A 69 -15.35 -42.35 6.19
CA THR A 69 -15.99 -41.13 5.67
C THR A 69 -17.20 -41.49 4.79
N GLU A 70 -17.11 -42.57 3.99
CA GLU A 70 -18.21 -43.07 3.16
C GLU A 70 -19.40 -43.53 4.02
N ALA A 71 -19.12 -44.16 5.16
CA ALA A 71 -20.15 -44.52 6.13
C ALA A 71 -20.91 -43.29 6.66
N LEU A 72 -20.25 -42.14 6.80
CA LEU A 72 -20.89 -40.88 7.23
C LEU A 72 -21.70 -40.21 6.12
N VAL A 73 -21.41 -40.46 4.84
CA VAL A 73 -22.29 -40.00 3.75
C VAL A 73 -23.59 -40.80 3.77
N THR A 74 -23.53 -42.07 4.16
CA THR A 74 -24.70 -42.94 4.27
C THR A 74 -25.72 -42.34 5.23
N GLY A 75 -26.94 -42.15 4.73
CA GLY A 75 -28.05 -41.58 5.48
C GLY A 75 -28.33 -40.13 5.13
N LEU A 76 -27.37 -39.32 4.66
CA LEU A 76 -27.64 -37.95 4.21
C LEU A 76 -28.25 -37.95 2.80
N GLU A 77 -29.10 -36.96 2.48
CA GLU A 77 -29.59 -36.76 1.11
C GLU A 77 -28.42 -36.27 0.25
N VAL A 78 -28.12 -36.96 -0.86
CA VAL A 78 -27.00 -36.60 -1.75
C VAL A 78 -27.56 -36.18 -3.09
N LEU A 79 -27.27 -34.95 -3.51
CA LEU A 79 -27.64 -34.47 -4.82
C LEU A 79 -26.70 -35.08 -5.88
N PRO A 80 -27.22 -35.68 -6.97
CA PRO A 80 -26.38 -36.23 -8.02
C PRO A 80 -25.46 -35.17 -8.63
N ARG A 81 -24.17 -35.50 -8.79
CA ARG A 81 -23.19 -34.60 -9.42
C ARG A 81 -23.50 -34.42 -10.90
N ARG A 82 -23.31 -33.20 -11.41
CA ARG A 82 -23.49 -32.87 -12.82
C ARG A 82 -22.27 -33.32 -13.64
N ALA A 83 -22.49 -34.08 -14.71
CA ALA A 83 -21.43 -34.46 -15.64
C ALA A 83 -21.20 -33.34 -16.67
N VAL A 84 -19.96 -32.84 -16.77
CA VAL A 84 -19.55 -31.80 -17.72
C VAL A 84 -18.54 -32.38 -18.71
N PRO A 85 -18.85 -32.43 -20.03
CA PRO A 85 -17.93 -32.98 -21.02
C PRO A 85 -16.75 -32.02 -21.25
N TYR A 86 -15.51 -32.52 -21.11
CA TYR A 86 -14.30 -31.75 -21.34
C TYR A 86 -13.17 -32.62 -21.90
N GLY A 87 -12.68 -32.29 -23.11
CA GLY A 87 -11.49 -32.92 -23.69
C GLY A 87 -11.57 -34.44 -23.87
N GLY A 88 -12.77 -35.01 -24.09
CA GLY A 88 -12.98 -36.46 -24.22
C GLY A 88 -13.21 -37.21 -22.90
N ALA A 89 -13.15 -36.52 -21.75
CA ALA A 89 -13.51 -37.07 -20.43
C ALA A 89 -14.75 -36.34 -19.86
N ALA A 90 -15.54 -37.02 -19.02
CA ALA A 90 -16.63 -36.41 -18.28
C ALA A 90 -16.13 -35.99 -16.89
N LEU A 91 -16.05 -34.69 -16.63
CA LEU A 91 -15.75 -34.13 -15.30
C LEU A 91 -17.03 -34.11 -14.45
N SER A 92 -16.90 -34.32 -13.14
CA SER A 92 -18.04 -34.38 -12.22
C SER A 92 -18.04 -33.17 -11.29
N GLU A 93 -19.08 -32.34 -11.38
CA GLU A 93 -19.23 -31.10 -10.60
C GLU A 93 -20.46 -31.09 -9.72
N MET A 94 -20.45 -30.18 -8.73
CA MET A 94 -21.63 -29.90 -7.91
C MET A 94 -22.78 -29.37 -8.77
N ASP A 95 -23.99 -29.90 -8.58
CA ASP A 95 -25.20 -29.38 -9.23
C ASP A 95 -25.74 -28.16 -8.45
N LEU A 96 -25.17 -26.99 -8.73
CA LEU A 96 -25.57 -25.73 -8.10
C LEU A 96 -27.05 -25.39 -8.36
N ASP A 97 -27.51 -25.55 -9.60
CA ASP A 97 -28.89 -25.24 -9.99
C ASP A 97 -29.88 -26.18 -9.28
N GLY A 98 -29.52 -27.46 -9.15
CA GLY A 98 -30.28 -28.44 -8.36
C GLY A 98 -30.37 -28.08 -6.87
N LEU A 99 -29.27 -27.61 -6.25
CA LEU A 99 -29.28 -27.14 -4.85
C LEU A 99 -30.17 -25.90 -4.68
N LEU A 100 -30.07 -24.93 -5.58
CA LEU A 100 -30.89 -23.70 -5.55
C LEU A 100 -32.38 -23.99 -5.77
N ALA A 101 -32.71 -24.99 -6.58
CA ALA A 101 -34.09 -25.44 -6.77
C ALA A 101 -34.62 -26.22 -5.55
N ARG A 102 -33.79 -27.07 -4.94
CA ARG A 102 -34.14 -27.89 -3.76
C ARG A 102 -34.27 -27.07 -2.48
N LYS A 103 -33.54 -25.95 -2.37
CA LYS A 103 -33.51 -25.03 -1.22
C LYS A 103 -33.38 -25.74 0.14
N PRO A 104 -32.34 -26.55 0.37
CA PRO A 104 -32.10 -27.13 1.68
C PRO A 104 -31.82 -26.05 2.72
N SER A 105 -32.01 -26.37 4.01
CA SER A 105 -31.56 -25.48 5.08
C SER A 105 -30.04 -25.42 5.17
N LEU A 106 -29.36 -26.54 4.91
CA LEU A 106 -27.90 -26.67 4.94
C LEU A 106 -27.39 -27.49 3.75
N ALA A 107 -26.41 -26.96 3.03
CA ALA A 107 -25.66 -27.66 1.98
C ALA A 107 -24.22 -27.97 2.42
N LEU A 108 -23.74 -29.19 2.13
CA LEU A 108 -22.34 -29.58 2.35
C LEU A 108 -21.54 -29.45 1.05
N VAL A 109 -20.44 -28.69 1.10
CA VAL A 109 -19.61 -28.35 -0.07
C VAL A 109 -18.13 -28.52 0.25
N ASP A 110 -17.56 -29.65 -0.16
CA ASP A 110 -16.14 -29.94 0.05
C ASP A 110 -15.23 -29.20 -0.95
N GLU A 111 -13.96 -29.00 -0.57
CA GLU A 111 -12.91 -28.34 -1.37
C GLU A 111 -13.28 -26.95 -1.89
N LEU A 112 -13.45 -25.96 -0.99
CA LEU A 112 -13.85 -24.59 -1.34
C LEU A 112 -12.95 -23.89 -2.39
N ALA A 113 -11.68 -24.31 -2.49
CA ALA A 113 -10.69 -23.77 -3.43
C ALA A 113 -10.80 -24.30 -4.87
N HIS A 114 -11.60 -25.34 -5.07
CA HIS A 114 -11.72 -26.07 -6.32
C HIS A 114 -12.01 -25.15 -7.51
N THR A 115 -11.34 -25.43 -8.63
CA THR A 115 -11.59 -24.78 -9.91
C THR A 115 -12.62 -25.57 -10.69
N ASN A 116 -13.79 -24.98 -10.90
CA ASN A 116 -14.90 -25.66 -11.56
C ASN A 116 -14.57 -26.01 -13.02
N ALA A 117 -15.15 -27.10 -13.52
CA ALA A 117 -15.01 -27.54 -14.90
C ALA A 117 -15.35 -26.41 -15.91
N PRO A 118 -14.58 -26.25 -17.01
CA PRO A 118 -14.86 -25.25 -18.04
C PRO A 118 -16.28 -25.38 -18.61
N GLY A 119 -17.00 -24.27 -18.68
CA GLY A 119 -18.44 -24.25 -19.05
C GLY A 119 -19.40 -24.28 -17.85
N SER A 120 -18.89 -24.37 -16.61
CA SER A 120 -19.67 -24.12 -15.40
C SER A 120 -20.05 -22.65 -15.25
N ARG A 121 -21.14 -22.37 -14.53
CA ARG A 121 -21.66 -21.00 -14.34
C ARG A 121 -20.64 -20.08 -13.69
N HIS A 122 -19.90 -20.58 -12.71
CA HIS A 122 -18.78 -19.88 -12.10
C HIS A 122 -17.47 -20.64 -12.28
N PRO A 123 -16.32 -19.94 -12.39
CA PRO A 123 -15.01 -20.56 -12.52
C PRO A 123 -14.48 -21.19 -11.22
N LYS A 124 -15.05 -20.85 -10.07
CA LYS A 124 -14.55 -21.23 -8.74
C LYS A 124 -15.68 -21.68 -7.83
N ARG A 125 -15.46 -22.76 -7.07
CA ARG A 125 -16.48 -23.33 -6.17
C ARG A 125 -16.91 -22.37 -5.05
N TYR A 126 -16.00 -21.53 -4.55
CA TYR A 126 -16.39 -20.52 -3.56
C TYR A 126 -17.43 -19.52 -4.09
N LEU A 127 -17.50 -19.28 -5.41
CA LEU A 127 -18.54 -18.43 -6.01
C LEU A 127 -19.89 -19.13 -6.03
N ASP A 128 -19.92 -20.46 -6.23
CA ASP A 128 -21.14 -21.26 -6.10
C ASP A 128 -21.65 -21.21 -4.66
N VAL A 129 -20.75 -21.31 -3.69
CA VAL A 129 -21.07 -21.15 -2.26
C VAL A 129 -21.63 -19.76 -1.98
N GLU A 130 -21.06 -18.69 -2.56
CA GLU A 130 -21.62 -17.35 -2.41
C GLU A 130 -23.04 -17.22 -2.98
N GLU A 131 -23.36 -17.89 -4.10
CA GLU A 131 -24.71 -17.90 -4.65
C GLU A 131 -25.70 -18.67 -3.73
N LEU A 132 -25.28 -19.80 -3.16
CA LEU A 132 -26.08 -20.54 -2.17
C LEU A 132 -26.39 -19.67 -0.94
N LEU A 133 -25.39 -18.98 -0.40
CA LEU A 133 -25.55 -18.09 0.76
C LEU A 133 -26.48 -16.91 0.43
N GLN A 134 -26.41 -16.36 -0.79
CA GLN A 134 -27.32 -15.30 -1.24
C GLN A 134 -28.76 -15.79 -1.39
N ALA A 135 -28.96 -17.08 -1.69
CA ALA A 135 -30.28 -17.71 -1.75
C ALA A 135 -30.84 -18.09 -0.37
N GLY A 136 -30.10 -17.81 0.72
CA GLY A 136 -30.53 -18.11 2.09
C GLY A 136 -30.22 -19.54 2.55
N ILE A 137 -29.36 -20.27 1.83
CA ILE A 137 -28.97 -21.65 2.16
C ILE A 137 -27.69 -21.59 3.01
N ASP A 138 -27.68 -22.20 4.20
CA ASP A 138 -26.45 -22.33 4.98
C ASP A 138 -25.48 -23.28 4.28
N VAL A 139 -24.18 -23.02 4.40
CA VAL A 139 -23.14 -23.86 3.79
C VAL A 139 -22.10 -24.28 4.83
N HIS A 140 -21.82 -25.58 4.85
CA HIS A 140 -20.64 -26.14 5.52
C HIS A 140 -19.61 -26.51 4.46
N ALA A 141 -18.42 -25.94 4.55
CA ALA A 141 -17.37 -26.12 3.55
C ALA A 141 -16.02 -26.47 4.17
N THR A 142 -15.15 -27.16 3.41
CA THR A 142 -13.78 -27.44 3.85
C THR A 142 -12.76 -26.61 3.08
N LEU A 143 -11.66 -26.24 3.76
CA LEU A 143 -10.56 -25.51 3.18
C LEU A 143 -9.23 -25.93 3.81
N ASN A 144 -8.17 -26.07 3.01
CA ASN A 144 -6.80 -26.12 3.55
C ASN A 144 -6.15 -24.74 3.53
N ILE A 145 -5.34 -24.43 4.54
CA ILE A 145 -4.64 -23.14 4.68
C ILE A 145 -3.77 -22.80 3.46
N GLN A 146 -3.26 -23.81 2.76
CA GLN A 146 -2.43 -23.66 1.56
C GLN A 146 -3.15 -22.97 0.38
N HIS A 147 -4.48 -22.98 0.37
CA HIS A 147 -5.27 -22.41 -0.71
C HIS A 147 -5.62 -20.95 -0.44
N VAL A 148 -5.28 -20.39 0.72
CA VAL A 148 -5.50 -18.96 0.99
C VAL A 148 -4.53 -18.14 0.14
N GLU A 149 -5.07 -17.21 -0.64
CA GLU A 149 -4.32 -16.46 -1.65
C GLU A 149 -3.13 -15.70 -1.06
N SER A 150 -3.31 -14.96 0.05
CA SER A 150 -2.23 -14.23 0.71
C SER A 150 -1.10 -15.10 1.24
N LEU A 151 -1.35 -16.40 1.45
CA LEU A 151 -0.37 -17.35 1.99
C LEU A 151 0.34 -18.15 0.90
N ASN A 152 -0.03 -18.00 -0.37
CA ASN A 152 0.48 -18.81 -1.47
C ASN A 152 2.02 -18.78 -1.57
N ASP A 153 2.61 -17.58 -1.52
CA ASP A 153 4.06 -17.40 -1.62
C ASP A 153 4.80 -18.00 -0.42
N VAL A 154 4.26 -17.82 0.79
CA VAL A 154 4.82 -18.37 2.03
C VAL A 154 4.77 -19.89 2.00
N VAL A 155 3.64 -20.46 1.58
CA VAL A 155 3.43 -21.90 1.44
C VAL A 155 4.35 -22.48 0.37
N ALA A 156 4.55 -21.78 -0.74
CA ALA A 156 5.47 -22.20 -1.80
C ALA A 156 6.93 -22.20 -1.32
N GLN A 157 7.33 -21.25 -0.47
CA GLN A 157 8.68 -21.25 0.13
C GLN A 157 8.89 -22.44 1.08
N ILE A 158 7.88 -22.78 1.87
CA ILE A 158 7.92 -23.91 2.82
C ILE A 158 7.91 -25.25 2.06
N THR A 159 6.91 -25.45 1.21
CA THR A 159 6.64 -26.76 0.57
C THR A 159 7.37 -26.98 -0.75
N ARG A 160 7.94 -25.92 -1.34
CA ARG A 160 8.50 -25.87 -2.71
C ARG A 160 7.50 -26.17 -3.82
N ILE A 161 6.20 -26.19 -3.50
CA ILE A 161 5.11 -26.47 -4.44
C ILE A 161 4.23 -25.23 -4.52
N ARG A 162 4.00 -24.73 -5.73
CA ARG A 162 3.05 -23.63 -5.96
C ARG A 162 1.63 -24.17 -6.07
N VAL A 163 0.73 -23.62 -5.26
CA VAL A 163 -0.68 -23.97 -5.25
C VAL A 163 -1.39 -23.17 -6.33
N ARG A 164 -2.00 -23.85 -7.31
CA ARG A 164 -2.73 -23.20 -8.42
C ARG A 164 -4.17 -22.84 -8.08
N GLU A 165 -4.75 -23.58 -7.14
CA GLU A 165 -6.13 -23.39 -6.70
C GLU A 165 -6.16 -22.55 -5.44
N THR A 166 -6.62 -21.31 -5.56
CA THR A 166 -6.67 -20.36 -4.46
C THR A 166 -8.09 -19.88 -4.18
N VAL A 167 -8.27 -19.44 -2.94
CA VAL A 167 -9.44 -18.74 -2.40
C VAL A 167 -8.99 -17.39 -1.88
N PRO A 168 -9.65 -16.29 -2.26
CA PRO A 168 -9.36 -14.98 -1.70
C PRO A 168 -9.58 -14.95 -0.18
N ASP A 169 -8.70 -14.25 0.53
CA ASP A 169 -8.79 -14.03 1.98
C ASP A 169 -10.17 -13.54 2.43
N SER A 170 -10.82 -12.71 1.61
CA SER A 170 -12.13 -12.13 1.88
C SER A 170 -13.24 -13.17 2.08
N ILE A 171 -13.10 -14.38 1.52
CA ILE A 171 -14.06 -15.47 1.75
C ILE A 171 -13.96 -16.00 3.17
N LEU A 172 -12.74 -16.17 3.70
CA LEU A 172 -12.52 -16.58 5.09
C LEU A 172 -12.95 -15.46 6.05
N ASP A 173 -12.64 -14.21 5.71
CA ASP A 173 -12.99 -13.05 6.55
C ASP A 173 -14.50 -12.84 6.65
N ARG A 174 -15.25 -13.29 5.63
CA ARG A 174 -16.71 -13.28 5.57
C ARG A 174 -17.38 -14.53 6.13
N ALA A 175 -16.62 -15.58 6.47
CA ALA A 175 -17.18 -16.75 7.12
C ALA A 175 -17.75 -16.39 8.50
N ASP A 176 -18.89 -16.97 8.82
CA ASP A 176 -19.59 -16.77 10.08
C ASP A 176 -18.91 -17.56 11.21
N ASP A 177 -18.46 -18.77 10.89
CA ASP A 177 -17.75 -19.67 11.80
C ASP A 177 -16.56 -20.33 11.09
N ILE A 178 -15.42 -20.45 11.78
CA ILE A 178 -14.23 -21.16 11.30
C ILE A 178 -13.80 -22.15 12.38
N GLU A 179 -13.92 -23.43 12.07
CA GLU A 179 -13.49 -24.51 12.94
C GLU A 179 -12.15 -25.07 12.47
N VAL A 180 -11.13 -25.01 13.33
CA VAL A 180 -9.79 -25.53 12.99
C VAL A 180 -9.72 -27.00 13.31
N ILE A 181 -9.47 -27.80 12.27
CA ILE A 181 -9.25 -29.24 12.39
C ILE A 181 -7.75 -29.48 12.50
N ASP A 182 -7.30 -29.62 13.75
CA ASP A 182 -5.90 -29.79 14.09
C ASP A 182 -5.54 -31.27 14.28
N LEU A 183 -4.39 -31.65 13.73
CA LEU A 183 -3.79 -32.98 13.91
C LEU A 183 -2.28 -32.80 14.02
N SER A 184 -1.63 -33.54 14.92
CA SER A 184 -0.18 -33.44 15.06
C SER A 184 0.52 -33.86 13.76
N PRO A 185 1.66 -33.24 13.38
CA PRO A 185 2.42 -33.65 12.20
C PRO A 185 2.76 -35.15 12.19
N ASP A 186 3.14 -35.70 13.33
CA ASP A 186 3.49 -37.11 13.47
C ASP A 186 2.29 -38.03 13.23
N ASP A 187 1.12 -37.65 13.74
CA ASP A 187 -0.13 -38.38 13.51
C ASP A 187 -0.56 -38.34 12.04
N LEU A 188 -0.41 -37.18 11.40
CA LEU A 188 -0.73 -37.04 9.98
C LEU A 188 0.21 -37.89 9.10
N ILE A 189 1.51 -37.90 9.41
CA ILE A 189 2.50 -38.75 8.73
C ILE A 189 2.18 -40.23 8.95
N ARG A 190 1.79 -40.61 10.17
CA ARG A 190 1.35 -41.97 10.48
C ARG A 190 0.12 -42.37 9.66
N ARG A 191 -0.93 -41.52 9.62
CA ARG A 191 -2.12 -41.77 8.79
C ARG A 191 -1.77 -41.90 7.31
N LEU A 192 -0.83 -41.12 6.81
CA LEU A 192 -0.37 -41.22 5.42
C LEU A 192 0.34 -42.56 5.15
N ARG A 193 1.22 -43.02 6.06
CA ARG A 193 1.89 -44.33 5.95
C ARG A 193 0.92 -45.51 6.03
N GLU A 194 -0.16 -45.37 6.81
CA GLU A 194 -1.24 -46.35 6.91
C GLU A 194 -2.18 -46.35 5.70
N GLY A 195 -1.92 -45.53 4.67
CA GLY A 195 -2.76 -45.44 3.47
C GLY A 195 -4.09 -44.72 3.68
N LYS A 196 -4.28 -44.01 4.82
CA LYS A 196 -5.53 -43.32 5.17
C LYS A 196 -5.67 -41.93 4.53
N VAL A 197 -4.64 -41.45 3.82
CA VAL A 197 -4.61 -40.11 3.19
C VAL A 197 -4.44 -40.19 1.66
N TYR A 198 -3.61 -41.11 1.15
CA TYR A 198 -3.40 -41.40 -0.28
C TYR A 198 -3.23 -42.90 -0.53
N LEU A 199 -3.47 -43.34 -1.77
CA LEU A 199 -3.16 -44.71 -2.22
C LEU A 199 -1.64 -44.99 -2.11
N PRO A 200 -1.21 -46.22 -1.73
CA PRO A 200 0.16 -46.52 -1.30
C PRO A 200 1.28 -46.10 -2.27
N ARG A 201 1.05 -46.21 -3.59
CA ARG A 201 2.04 -45.84 -4.62
C ARG A 201 2.27 -44.34 -4.78
N GLN A 202 1.34 -43.48 -4.31
CA GLN A 202 1.47 -42.02 -4.36
C GLN A 202 2.01 -41.42 -3.05
N ALA A 203 1.94 -42.17 -1.94
CA ALA A 203 2.34 -41.72 -0.61
C ALA A 203 3.86 -41.48 -0.47
N GLU A 204 4.71 -42.36 -1.05
CA GLU A 204 6.17 -42.25 -0.92
C GLU A 204 6.75 -40.98 -1.59
N ARG A 205 6.24 -40.60 -2.78
CA ARG A 205 6.63 -39.35 -3.46
C ARG A 205 6.12 -38.09 -2.75
N ALA A 206 4.94 -38.16 -2.12
CA ALA A 206 4.34 -37.04 -1.40
C ALA A 206 5.04 -36.78 -0.04
N LEU A 207 5.54 -37.83 0.62
CA LEU A 207 6.32 -37.79 1.87
C LEU A 207 7.66 -37.06 1.71
N ALA A 208 8.32 -37.16 0.55
CA ALA A 208 9.64 -36.57 0.33
C ALA A 208 9.65 -35.03 0.24
N HIS A 209 8.50 -34.41 -0.04
CA HIS A 209 8.43 -32.96 -0.28
C HIS A 209 7.36 -32.26 0.56
N TYR A 210 6.08 -32.60 0.38
CA TYR A 210 4.99 -31.87 1.02
C TYR A 210 4.77 -32.30 2.48
N PHE A 211 4.72 -33.62 2.74
CA PHE A 211 4.43 -34.18 4.07
C PHE A 211 5.69 -34.39 4.93
N SER A 212 6.56 -33.38 5.00
CA SER A 212 7.70 -33.39 5.93
C SER A 212 7.30 -32.82 7.29
N PRO A 213 7.90 -33.26 8.42
CA PRO A 213 7.57 -32.74 9.75
C PRO A 213 7.71 -31.23 9.86
N GLY A 214 8.75 -30.64 9.25
CA GLY A 214 8.97 -29.19 9.24
C GLY A 214 7.88 -28.44 8.48
N ASN A 215 7.50 -28.93 7.29
CA ASN A 215 6.49 -28.30 6.47
C ASN A 215 5.11 -28.36 7.13
N LEU A 216 4.73 -29.51 7.69
CA LEU A 216 3.47 -29.69 8.40
C LEU A 216 3.39 -28.83 9.67
N THR A 217 4.51 -28.67 10.39
CA THR A 217 4.57 -27.78 11.56
C THR A 217 4.33 -26.33 11.16
N ALA A 218 4.97 -25.88 10.09
CA ALA A 218 4.80 -24.51 9.59
C ALA A 218 3.37 -24.26 9.05
N LEU A 219 2.80 -25.21 8.30
CA LEU A 219 1.41 -25.12 7.82
C LEU A 219 0.40 -25.11 8.99
N ARG A 220 0.66 -25.89 10.04
CA ARG A 220 -0.14 -25.89 11.27
C ARG A 220 -0.08 -24.55 11.98
N GLU A 221 1.11 -23.96 12.11
CA GLU A 221 1.28 -22.61 12.67
C GLU A 221 0.50 -21.57 11.86
N LEU A 222 0.59 -21.61 10.53
CA LEU A 222 -0.16 -20.71 9.65
C LEU A 222 -1.67 -20.85 9.83
N ALA A 223 -2.18 -22.07 9.94
CA ALA A 223 -3.61 -22.33 10.16
C ALA A 223 -4.08 -21.74 11.50
N LEU A 224 -3.37 -22.02 12.60
CA LEU A 224 -3.70 -21.50 13.93
C LEU A 224 -3.62 -19.97 13.99
N ARG A 225 -2.57 -19.38 13.41
CA ARG A 225 -2.39 -17.93 13.37
C ARG A 225 -3.50 -17.23 12.59
N ARG A 226 -3.92 -17.78 11.44
CA ARG A 226 -4.98 -17.17 10.64
C ARG A 226 -6.32 -17.19 11.39
N THR A 227 -6.62 -18.28 12.09
CA THR A 227 -7.82 -18.36 12.93
C THR A 227 -7.76 -17.37 14.09
N ALA A 228 -6.61 -17.24 14.76
CA ALA A 228 -6.45 -16.27 15.85
C ALA A 228 -6.72 -14.83 15.37
N GLN A 229 -6.13 -14.44 14.22
CA GLN A 229 -6.38 -13.13 13.61
C GLN A 229 -7.87 -12.89 13.31
N ARG A 230 -8.57 -13.92 12.82
CA ARG A 230 -10.01 -13.82 12.54
C ARG A 230 -10.82 -13.59 13.82
N VAL A 231 -10.50 -14.31 14.90
CA VAL A 231 -11.16 -14.16 16.20
C VAL A 231 -10.94 -12.74 16.74
N ASP A 232 -9.73 -12.20 16.62
CA ASP A 232 -9.42 -10.82 17.03
C ASP A 232 -10.24 -9.79 16.25
N ASP A 233 -10.36 -9.94 14.92
CA ASP A 233 -11.15 -9.03 14.07
C ASP A 233 -12.65 -9.09 14.36
N GLN A 234 -13.19 -10.28 14.66
CA GLN A 234 -14.58 -10.44 15.08
C GLN A 234 -14.84 -9.72 16.41
N LEU A 235 -13.94 -9.88 17.37
CA LEU A 235 -14.02 -9.23 18.68
C LEU A 235 -13.96 -7.70 18.54
N LEU A 236 -13.03 -7.16 17.75
CA LEU A 236 -12.93 -5.72 17.46
C LEU A 236 -14.20 -5.16 16.81
N THR A 237 -14.77 -5.87 15.83
CA THR A 237 -16.01 -5.45 15.17
C THR A 237 -17.17 -5.41 16.15
N HIS A 238 -17.32 -6.46 16.96
CA HIS A 238 -18.37 -6.55 17.98
C HIS A 238 -18.25 -5.40 19.00
N MET A 239 -17.05 -5.11 19.49
CA MET A 239 -16.81 -4.01 20.41
C MET A 239 -17.18 -2.64 19.84
N ARG A 240 -16.78 -2.36 18.59
CA ARG A 240 -17.09 -1.11 17.89
C ARG A 240 -18.59 -0.93 17.66
N ALA A 241 -19.32 -2.03 17.43
CA ALA A 241 -20.76 -2.00 17.28
C ALA A 241 -21.51 -1.81 18.61
N HIS A 242 -20.95 -2.30 19.73
CA HIS A 242 -21.56 -2.20 21.06
C HIS A 242 -21.05 -1.00 21.89
N ALA A 243 -20.23 -0.12 21.29
CA ALA A 243 -19.64 1.07 21.95
C ALA A 243 -18.95 0.74 23.29
N ILE A 244 -18.27 -0.41 23.36
CA ILE A 244 -17.52 -0.84 24.54
C ILE A 244 -16.20 -0.04 24.59
N ALA A 245 -16.03 0.79 25.62
CA ALA A 245 -14.89 1.71 25.74
C ALA A 245 -13.66 1.07 26.43
N GLY A 246 -12.49 1.23 25.81
CA GLY A 246 -11.18 0.92 26.38
C GLY A 246 -10.36 -0.08 25.54
N PRO A 247 -9.01 -0.01 25.54
CA PRO A 247 -8.18 -0.97 24.83
C PRO A 247 -8.35 -2.37 25.44
N TRP A 248 -8.58 -3.37 24.60
CA TRP A 248 -8.70 -4.78 25.00
C TRP A 248 -7.37 -5.51 24.78
N ALA A 249 -7.02 -6.40 25.71
CA ALA A 249 -5.78 -7.17 25.72
C ALA A 249 -5.77 -8.33 24.69
N ALA A 250 -6.36 -8.14 23.50
CA ALA A 250 -6.25 -9.10 22.40
C ALA A 250 -4.87 -9.04 21.70
N GLY A 251 -4.10 -7.98 21.95
CA GLY A 251 -2.71 -7.87 21.52
C GLY A 251 -2.07 -6.59 22.05
N GLU A 252 -0.76 -6.65 22.29
CA GLU A 252 0.00 -5.47 22.73
C GLU A 252 0.25 -4.53 21.54
N ARG A 253 0.18 -3.21 21.77
CA ARG A 253 0.46 -2.18 20.75
C ARG A 253 1.23 -1.02 21.36
N VAL A 254 2.34 -0.65 20.74
CA VAL A 254 3.27 0.37 21.28
C VAL A 254 3.19 1.65 20.46
N LEU A 255 2.98 2.79 21.11
CA LEU A 255 3.04 4.12 20.51
C LEU A 255 4.26 4.86 21.04
N VAL A 256 5.05 5.51 20.18
CA VAL A 256 6.13 6.40 20.59
C VAL A 256 5.85 7.82 20.13
N CYS A 257 5.91 8.78 21.06
CA CYS A 257 5.74 10.19 20.73
C CYS A 257 7.09 10.80 20.33
N VAL A 258 7.17 11.31 19.10
CA VAL A 258 8.37 11.93 18.52
C VAL A 258 8.24 13.46 18.57
N SER A 259 9.28 14.11 19.07
CA SER A 259 9.38 15.57 19.25
C SER A 259 10.74 16.10 18.76
N GLU A 260 10.97 17.41 18.87
CA GLU A 260 12.21 18.08 18.46
C GLU A 260 13.44 17.75 19.31
N ASP A 261 13.24 17.03 20.44
CA ASP A 261 14.29 16.68 21.40
C ASP A 261 15.35 15.77 20.75
N PRO A 262 16.66 16.08 20.89
CA PRO A 262 17.75 15.26 20.36
C PRO A 262 17.70 13.78 20.79
N ARG A 263 17.04 13.47 21.91
CA ARG A 263 16.92 12.12 22.46
C ARG A 263 15.77 11.31 21.82
N ALA A 264 14.99 11.90 20.91
CA ALA A 264 13.84 11.24 20.29
C ALA A 264 14.20 9.95 19.54
N ALA A 265 15.36 9.91 18.86
CA ALA A 265 15.86 8.70 18.22
C ALA A 265 16.10 7.54 19.22
N GLY A 266 16.55 7.86 20.44
CA GLY A 266 16.69 6.88 21.52
C GLY A 266 15.34 6.33 21.98
N LEU A 267 14.29 7.16 22.00
CA LEU A 267 12.93 6.73 22.32
C LEU A 267 12.39 5.76 21.27
N VAL A 268 12.61 6.02 19.98
CA VAL A 268 12.19 5.11 18.90
C VAL A 268 12.88 3.75 19.03
N ARG A 269 14.19 3.72 19.31
CA ARG A 269 14.90 2.45 19.54
C ARG A 269 14.40 1.71 20.79
N TYR A 270 14.08 2.44 21.86
CA TYR A 270 13.46 1.86 23.05
C TYR A 270 12.09 1.26 22.72
N ALA A 271 11.25 2.00 21.99
CA ALA A 271 9.93 1.55 21.58
C ALA A 271 10.01 0.30 20.70
N LYS A 272 10.97 0.22 19.76
CA LYS A 272 11.23 -0.99 18.97
C LYS A 272 11.60 -2.19 19.85
N ARG A 273 12.52 -2.04 20.81
CA ARG A 273 12.88 -3.12 21.76
C ARG A 273 11.72 -3.53 22.67
N LEU A 274 10.83 -2.61 23.01
CA LEU A 274 9.61 -2.91 23.76
C LEU A 274 8.63 -3.69 22.87
N ALA A 275 8.40 -3.22 21.65
CA ALA A 275 7.54 -3.84 20.66
C ALA A 275 7.99 -5.27 20.33
N ASP A 276 9.28 -5.50 20.12
CA ASP A 276 9.84 -6.84 19.86
C ASP A 276 9.65 -7.80 21.03
N ARG A 277 9.83 -7.32 22.28
CA ARG A 277 9.58 -8.12 23.49
C ARG A 277 8.12 -8.51 23.65
N LEU A 278 7.22 -7.58 23.32
CA LEU A 278 5.78 -7.80 23.39
C LEU A 278 5.21 -8.49 22.15
N ARG A 279 6.03 -8.71 21.11
CA ARG A 279 5.61 -9.16 19.77
C ARG A 279 4.46 -8.28 19.22
N ALA A 280 4.58 -6.99 19.45
CA ALA A 280 3.58 -5.98 19.16
C ALA A 280 3.96 -5.15 17.92
N PRO A 281 3.00 -4.70 17.10
CA PRO A 281 3.23 -3.60 16.18
C PRO A 281 3.49 -2.30 16.96
N PHE A 282 4.25 -1.39 16.36
CA PHE A 282 4.49 -0.08 16.97
C PHE A 282 4.32 1.07 15.98
N THR A 283 3.89 2.21 16.51
CA THR A 283 3.58 3.41 15.74
C THR A 283 4.37 4.59 16.30
N ALA A 284 4.93 5.42 15.43
CA ALA A 284 5.59 6.67 15.79
C ALA A 284 4.69 7.86 15.47
N LEU A 285 4.35 8.64 16.49
CA LEU A 285 3.41 9.76 16.39
C LEU A 285 4.11 11.09 16.64
N THR A 286 3.94 12.04 15.72
CA THR A 286 4.27 13.46 15.93
C THR A 286 2.99 14.29 15.95
N ILE A 287 2.93 15.25 16.87
CA ILE A 287 1.83 16.21 16.95
C ILE A 287 2.29 17.58 16.46
N GLU A 288 1.63 18.07 15.41
CA GLU A 288 1.84 19.41 14.86
C GLU A 288 0.93 20.43 15.55
N GLY A 289 1.48 21.19 16.49
CA GLY A 289 0.78 22.27 17.19
C GLY A 289 1.22 23.66 16.74
N ARG A 290 0.73 24.70 17.44
CA ARG A 290 1.11 26.11 17.17
C ARG A 290 2.62 26.35 17.23
N ARG A 291 3.33 25.59 18.07
CA ARG A 291 4.78 25.68 18.24
C ARG A 291 5.55 25.09 17.05
N SER A 292 4.95 24.16 16.32
CA SER A 292 5.55 23.54 15.13
C SER A 292 5.84 24.58 14.04
N ALA A 293 5.05 25.66 13.97
CA ALA A 293 5.29 26.80 13.10
C ALA A 293 6.56 27.60 13.47
N GLY A 294 6.98 27.58 14.73
CA GLY A 294 8.15 28.31 15.24
C GLY A 294 9.43 27.46 15.39
N LEU A 295 9.38 26.16 15.08
CA LEU A 295 10.57 25.29 15.14
C LEU A 295 11.63 25.73 14.14
N SER A 296 12.90 25.68 14.56
CA SER A 296 14.05 25.86 13.68
C SER A 296 14.15 24.74 12.65
N GLU A 297 14.90 24.98 11.57
CA GLU A 297 15.11 23.98 10.51
C GLU A 297 15.75 22.70 11.06
N ALA A 298 16.76 22.84 11.93
CA ALA A 298 17.41 21.71 12.59
C ALA A 298 16.46 20.91 13.49
N GLU A 299 15.48 21.55 14.14
CA GLU A 299 14.48 20.88 14.97
C GLU A 299 13.48 20.08 14.13
N ARG A 300 13.04 20.63 13.00
CA ARG A 300 12.12 19.94 12.09
C ARG A 300 12.79 18.79 11.36
N ASP A 301 14.03 18.98 10.89
CA ASP A 301 14.83 17.90 10.28
C ASP A 301 15.01 16.74 11.26
N ARG A 302 15.30 17.01 12.54
CA ARG A 302 15.39 15.97 13.57
C ARG A 302 14.11 15.14 13.69
N ILE A 303 12.94 15.78 13.67
CA ILE A 303 11.66 15.08 13.72
C ILE A 303 11.52 14.17 12.50
N ALA A 304 11.74 14.70 11.30
CA ALA A 304 11.63 13.94 10.05
C ALA A 304 12.61 12.75 9.99
N ASP A 305 13.87 12.95 10.37
CA ASP A 305 14.88 11.90 10.40
C ASP A 305 14.56 10.83 11.46
N THR A 306 13.94 11.22 12.57
CA THR A 306 13.47 10.28 13.61
C THR A 306 12.26 9.47 13.15
N LEU A 307 11.32 10.07 12.41
CA LEU A 307 10.20 9.35 11.79
C LEU A 307 10.70 8.36 10.73
N ARG A 308 11.64 8.78 9.86
CA ARG A 308 12.30 7.87 8.90
C ARG A 308 13.07 6.74 9.57
N LEU A 309 13.68 6.99 10.73
CA LEU A 309 14.29 5.93 11.53
C LEU A 309 13.22 4.95 12.03
N ALA A 310 12.07 5.45 12.47
CA ALA A 310 10.96 4.60 12.90
C ALA A 310 10.44 3.70 11.76
N GLU A 311 10.21 4.27 10.57
CA GLU A 311 9.79 3.51 9.36
C GLU A 311 10.79 2.41 9.00
N ARG A 312 12.09 2.73 8.99
CA ARG A 312 13.15 1.73 8.74
C ARG A 312 13.18 0.59 9.77
N LEU A 313 12.70 0.86 10.99
CA LEU A 313 12.58 -0.15 12.06
C LEU A 313 11.23 -0.89 12.04
N GLY A 314 10.38 -0.62 11.03
CA GLY A 314 9.08 -1.25 10.84
C GLY A 314 7.92 -0.56 11.59
N ALA A 315 8.08 0.71 11.97
CA ALA A 315 6.98 1.48 12.57
C ALA A 315 6.03 2.02 11.49
N GLU A 316 4.74 2.08 11.82
CA GLU A 316 3.83 3.01 11.15
C GLU A 316 4.09 4.43 11.65
N THR A 317 4.17 5.43 10.77
CA THR A 317 4.34 6.83 11.14
C THR A 317 3.05 7.61 10.98
N ALA A 318 2.72 8.44 11.96
CA ALA A 318 1.55 9.30 11.95
C ALA A 318 1.92 10.72 12.38
N THR A 319 1.34 11.70 11.68
CA THR A 319 1.46 13.11 12.03
C THR A 319 0.06 13.70 12.20
N LEU A 320 -0.25 14.18 13.39
CA LEU A 320 -1.58 14.72 13.71
C LEU A 320 -1.53 16.23 13.96
N PRO A 321 -2.43 17.03 13.37
CA PRO A 321 -2.60 18.42 13.77
C PRO A 321 -3.22 18.48 15.16
N SER A 322 -2.64 19.27 16.05
CA SER A 322 -3.17 19.44 17.40
C SER A 322 -4.47 20.25 17.37
N GLN A 323 -5.54 19.68 17.93
CA GLN A 323 -6.83 20.37 18.08
C GLN A 323 -6.96 21.08 19.44
N GLY A 324 -6.00 20.89 20.34
CA GLY A 324 -6.04 21.47 21.67
C GLY A 324 -4.81 21.18 22.50
N ARG A 325 -4.95 20.30 23.51
CA ARG A 325 -3.84 19.88 24.37
C ARG A 325 -3.20 18.64 23.78
N ILE A 326 -1.87 18.67 23.63
CA ILE A 326 -1.09 17.57 23.04
C ILE A 326 -1.38 16.22 23.73
N ALA A 327 -1.50 16.19 25.06
CA ALA A 327 -1.82 14.96 25.79
C ALA A 327 -3.19 14.37 25.41
N ASP A 328 -4.18 15.22 25.12
CA ASP A 328 -5.51 14.78 24.68
C ASP A 328 -5.47 14.19 23.28
N ASP A 329 -4.72 14.84 22.39
CA ASP A 329 -4.53 14.36 21.02
C ASP A 329 -3.80 13.00 21.01
N VAL A 330 -2.77 12.80 21.85
CA VAL A 330 -2.09 11.50 22.01
C VAL A 330 -3.04 10.43 22.57
N ILE A 331 -3.80 10.73 23.63
CA ILE A 331 -4.70 9.75 24.26
C ILE A 331 -5.86 9.39 23.32
N GLY A 332 -6.39 10.37 22.59
CA GLY A 332 -7.42 10.14 21.57
C GLY A 332 -6.92 9.18 20.51
N PHE A 333 -5.75 9.46 19.92
CA PHE A 333 -5.12 8.57 18.94
C PHE A 333 -4.84 7.17 19.50
N ALA A 334 -4.31 7.11 20.73
CA ALA A 334 -4.00 5.85 21.41
C ALA A 334 -5.26 4.99 21.62
N ARG A 335 -6.39 5.59 21.98
CA ARG A 335 -7.67 4.87 22.14
C ARG A 335 -8.24 4.41 20.80
N GLU A 336 -8.19 5.25 19.78
CA GLU A 336 -8.67 4.92 18.44
C GLU A 336 -7.90 3.72 17.83
N HIS A 337 -6.60 3.64 18.12
CA HIS A 337 -5.70 2.61 17.60
C HIS A 337 -5.40 1.48 18.61
N ASN A 338 -6.19 1.36 19.69
CA ASN A 338 -6.05 0.35 20.75
C ASN A 338 -4.61 0.19 21.29
N VAL A 339 -3.90 1.31 21.44
CA VAL A 339 -2.53 1.34 21.97
C VAL A 339 -2.56 0.98 23.46
N THR A 340 -1.76 -0.01 23.86
CA THR A 340 -1.62 -0.45 25.26
C THR A 340 -0.43 0.21 25.96
N HIS A 341 0.59 0.60 25.20
CA HIS A 341 1.80 1.23 25.72
C HIS A 341 2.12 2.54 24.99
N VAL A 342 2.33 3.63 25.72
CA VAL A 342 2.76 4.93 25.18
C VAL A 342 4.14 5.27 25.71
N VAL A 343 5.11 5.46 24.83
CA VAL A 343 6.49 5.84 25.13
C VAL A 343 6.66 7.34 24.89
N VAL A 344 7.07 8.06 25.95
CA VAL A 344 7.34 9.50 25.89
C VAL A 344 8.70 9.84 26.52
N GLY A 345 9.30 10.91 26.02
CA GLY A 345 10.55 11.44 26.56
C GLY A 345 10.36 12.22 27.85
N LYS A 346 11.37 12.19 28.72
CA LYS A 346 11.41 13.02 29.94
C LYS A 346 11.56 14.50 29.58
N SER A 347 10.62 15.34 30.05
CA SER A 347 10.69 16.82 29.91
C SER A 347 11.93 17.36 30.63
N THR A 348 12.70 18.22 29.95
CA THR A 348 13.82 19.00 30.53
C THR A 348 13.46 20.48 30.68
N ARG A 349 12.17 20.83 30.56
CA ARG A 349 11.70 22.23 30.62
C ARG A 349 11.71 22.75 32.07
N SER A 350 11.93 24.06 32.22
CA SER A 350 11.91 24.73 33.54
C SER A 350 10.53 24.67 34.19
N ARG A 351 10.47 24.59 35.52
CA ARG A 351 9.22 24.59 36.30
C ARG A 351 8.32 25.80 36.01
N TRP A 352 8.90 26.98 35.76
CA TRP A 352 8.13 28.17 35.35
C TRP A 352 7.45 28.00 34.00
N PHE A 353 8.09 27.31 33.07
CA PHE A 353 7.54 27.02 31.76
C PHE A 353 6.37 26.03 31.87
N GLU A 354 6.50 25.01 32.72
CA GLU A 354 5.44 24.03 32.98
C GLU A 354 4.25 24.64 33.72
N LEU A 355 4.46 25.66 34.57
CA LEU A 355 3.37 26.37 35.25
C LEU A 355 2.52 27.20 34.27
N LEU A 356 3.14 27.81 33.26
CA LEU A 356 2.46 28.63 32.25
C LEU A 356 1.83 27.80 31.12
N ASN A 357 2.44 26.68 30.73
CA ASN A 357 2.04 25.91 29.54
C ASN A 357 1.52 24.50 29.83
N GLY A 358 1.59 24.03 31.08
CA GLY A 358 1.30 22.66 31.47
C GLY A 358 2.45 21.69 31.19
N SER A 359 2.28 20.42 31.61
CA SER A 359 3.23 19.33 31.37
C SER A 359 2.54 18.18 30.65
N VAL A 360 2.95 17.92 29.39
CA VAL A 360 2.38 16.86 28.55
C VAL A 360 2.57 15.48 29.21
N VAL A 361 3.73 15.22 29.80
CA VAL A 361 4.03 13.96 30.49
C VAL A 361 3.13 13.79 31.71
N HIS A 362 2.95 14.85 32.51
CA HIS A 362 2.09 14.81 33.68
C HIS A 362 0.62 14.56 33.29
N ASP A 363 0.14 15.26 32.27
CA ASP A 363 -1.23 15.11 31.77
C ASP A 363 -1.46 13.72 31.17
N LEU A 364 -0.47 13.16 30.45
CA LEU A 364 -0.52 11.79 29.93
C LEU A 364 -0.64 10.77 31.06
N VAL A 365 0.25 10.81 32.05
CA VAL A 365 0.23 9.86 33.18
C VAL A 365 -1.07 9.98 33.98
N ARG A 366 -1.60 11.19 34.15
CA ARG A 366 -2.83 11.42 34.92
C ARG A 366 -4.09 10.97 34.18
N ARG A 367 -4.09 10.97 32.84
CA ARG A 367 -5.29 10.79 32.00
C ARG A 367 -5.26 9.55 31.11
N SER A 368 -4.16 8.78 31.10
CA SER A 368 -3.98 7.60 30.24
C SER A 368 -4.94 6.44 30.55
N GLY A 369 -5.53 6.42 31.75
CA GLY A 369 -6.43 5.34 32.17
C GLY A 369 -5.69 4.01 32.26
N SER A 370 -6.12 3.00 31.50
CA SER A 370 -5.47 1.68 31.43
C SER A 370 -4.23 1.63 30.54
N ILE A 371 -3.92 2.69 29.79
CA ILE A 371 -2.77 2.75 28.90
C ILE A 371 -1.50 2.97 29.74
N SER A 372 -0.53 2.08 29.56
CA SER A 372 0.76 2.14 30.26
C SER A 372 1.67 3.21 29.65
N VAL A 373 2.01 4.24 30.41
CA VAL A 373 2.90 5.33 29.95
C VAL A 373 4.34 5.08 30.40
N HIS A 374 5.24 4.86 29.45
CA HIS A 374 6.68 4.69 29.65
C HIS A 374 7.39 6.03 29.46
N VAL A 375 7.89 6.61 30.56
CA VAL A 375 8.68 7.85 30.52
C VAL A 375 10.16 7.50 30.51
N VAL A 376 10.81 7.65 29.36
CA VAL A 376 12.21 7.26 29.18
C VAL A 376 13.08 8.50 29.11
N ALA A 377 14.15 8.52 29.91
CA ALA A 377 15.26 9.43 29.67
C ALA A 377 16.03 8.85 28.49
N GLY A 378 15.73 9.31 27.27
CA GLY A 378 16.43 8.80 26.09
C GLY A 378 17.94 8.99 26.25
N GLU A 379 18.71 8.00 25.83
CA GLU A 379 20.16 8.14 25.70
C GLU A 379 20.40 9.10 24.53
N ALA A 380 20.93 10.30 24.84
CA ALA A 380 21.54 11.10 23.80
C ALA A 380 22.71 10.26 23.28
N ALA A 381 22.73 9.94 21.99
CA ALA A 381 23.96 9.42 21.41
C ALA A 381 25.02 10.52 21.58
N ASP A 382 25.98 10.29 22.47
CA ASP A 382 27.12 11.16 22.63
C ASP A 382 27.82 11.31 21.26
N GLY A 383 27.91 12.55 20.78
CA GLY A 383 28.95 12.95 19.83
C GLY A 383 28.72 12.77 18.33
N ALA A 384 27.55 12.36 17.84
CA ALA A 384 27.27 12.51 16.40
C ALA A 384 26.49 13.83 16.19
N PRO A 385 27.11 14.91 15.68
CA PRO A 385 26.33 16.06 15.26
C PRO A 385 25.26 15.55 14.29
N ALA A 386 23.99 15.89 14.55
CA ALA A 386 22.94 15.65 13.57
C ALA A 386 23.47 16.14 12.21
N PRO A 387 23.37 15.35 11.13
CA PRO A 387 23.91 15.77 9.85
C PRO A 387 23.18 17.06 9.47
N HIS A 388 23.85 18.20 9.65
CA HIS A 388 23.38 19.46 9.15
C HIS A 388 23.22 19.25 7.64
N LYS A 389 21.99 19.22 7.14
CA LYS A 389 21.75 19.37 5.70
C LYS A 389 22.17 20.80 5.40
N GLY A 390 23.42 20.93 4.96
CA GLY A 390 24.19 22.17 4.83
C GLY A 390 23.68 23.18 3.81
N VAL A 391 22.38 23.24 3.55
CA VAL A 391 21.79 24.20 2.62
C VAL A 391 21.33 25.42 3.41
N ARG A 392 22.01 26.55 3.24
CA ARG A 392 21.62 27.82 3.85
C ARG A 392 20.29 28.27 3.24
N THR A 393 19.26 28.48 4.07
CA THR A 393 17.96 29.06 3.65
C THR A 393 17.97 30.58 3.77
N ALA A 394 17.17 31.27 2.96
CA ALA A 394 17.07 32.73 2.99
C ALA A 394 16.42 33.20 4.32
N ALA A 395 16.99 34.25 4.94
CA ALA A 395 16.40 34.86 6.12
C ALA A 395 14.99 35.41 5.81
N PRO A 396 14.06 35.39 6.79
CA PRO A 396 12.72 35.95 6.60
C PRO A 396 12.79 37.43 6.21
N PRO A 397 11.83 37.94 5.42
CA PRO A 397 11.84 39.33 4.96
C PRO A 397 11.88 40.31 6.13
N ARG A 398 12.66 41.39 5.99
CA ARG A 398 12.77 42.45 7.00
C ARG A 398 11.39 43.08 7.27
N PRO A 399 11.11 43.50 8.51
CA PRO A 399 9.84 44.17 8.83
C PRO A 399 9.72 45.44 7.99
N SER A 400 8.63 45.55 7.21
CA SER A 400 8.34 46.74 6.42
C SER A 400 7.76 47.83 7.32
N LEU A 401 8.13 49.08 7.07
CA LEU A 401 7.60 50.26 7.80
C LEU A 401 6.24 50.74 7.24
N LEU A 402 5.92 50.35 6.01
CA LEU A 402 4.69 50.73 5.32
C LEU A 402 3.39 50.38 6.11
N PRO A 403 3.27 49.22 6.78
CA PRO A 403 2.09 48.91 7.60
C PRO A 403 1.91 49.84 8.79
N TYR A 404 3.01 50.35 9.37
CA TYR A 404 2.96 51.31 10.48
C TYR A 404 2.54 52.70 9.98
N ALA A 405 3.03 53.12 8.82
CA ALA A 405 2.57 54.36 8.19
C ALA A 405 1.06 54.30 7.84
N ALA A 406 0.59 53.16 7.30
CA ALA A 406 -0.83 52.95 7.03
C ALA A 406 -1.69 52.93 8.31
N ALA A 407 -1.16 52.38 9.40
CA ALA A 407 -1.81 52.40 10.71
C ALA A 407 -2.00 53.84 11.23
N LEU A 408 -0.95 54.67 11.16
CA LEU A 408 -1.03 56.08 11.54
C LEU A 408 -1.98 56.87 10.64
N ALA A 409 -1.96 56.62 9.33
CA ALA A 409 -2.90 57.25 8.39
C ALA A 409 -4.37 56.87 8.68
N ALA A 410 -4.64 55.62 9.07
CA ALA A 410 -5.97 55.20 9.47
C ALA A 410 -6.45 55.90 10.75
N VAL A 411 -5.56 56.09 11.73
CA VAL A 411 -5.86 56.86 12.96
C VAL A 411 -6.09 58.34 12.64
N ALA A 412 -5.30 58.93 11.74
CA ALA A 412 -5.50 60.31 11.31
C ALA A 412 -6.84 60.50 10.57
N GLY A 413 -7.23 59.54 9.73
CA GLY A 413 -8.54 59.52 9.09
C GLY A 413 -9.69 59.38 10.11
N ALA A 414 -9.53 58.53 11.12
CA ALA A 414 -10.50 58.39 12.21
C ALA A 414 -10.64 59.69 13.01
N LEU A 415 -9.53 60.38 13.28
CA LEU A 415 -9.53 61.69 13.94
C LEU A 415 -10.28 62.74 13.12
N ALA A 416 -9.99 62.85 11.81
CA ALA A 416 -10.68 63.80 10.93
C ALA A 416 -12.19 63.53 10.87
N LEU A 417 -12.58 62.26 10.78
CA LEU A 417 -13.98 61.85 10.79
C LEU A 417 -14.64 62.11 12.14
N GLY A 418 -13.94 61.83 13.25
CA GLY A 418 -14.41 62.10 14.60
C GLY A 418 -14.69 63.58 14.84
N LEU A 419 -13.79 64.47 14.40
CA LEU A 419 -13.98 65.92 14.49
C LEU A 419 -15.15 66.41 13.63
N ALA A 420 -15.36 65.83 12.45
CA ALA A 420 -16.48 66.18 11.58
C ALA A 420 -17.85 65.71 12.13
N LEU A 421 -17.88 64.59 12.85
CA LEU A 421 -19.09 63.99 13.42
C LEU A 421 -19.40 64.49 14.84
N GLN A 422 -18.42 65.09 15.53
CA GLN A 422 -18.57 65.64 16.87
C GLN A 422 -19.79 66.58 17.03
N PRO A 423 -20.12 67.48 16.07
CA PRO A 423 -21.25 68.39 16.21
C PRO A 423 -22.62 67.71 16.17
N SER A 424 -22.72 66.50 15.59
CA SER A 424 -23.99 65.82 15.34
C SER A 424 -24.26 64.62 16.24
N LEU A 425 -23.21 63.96 16.76
CA LEU A 425 -23.31 62.69 17.51
C LEU A 425 -22.90 62.77 18.98
N GLY A 426 -22.40 63.92 19.45
CA GLY A 426 -21.90 64.07 20.83
C GLY A 426 -20.58 63.33 21.10
N HIS A 427 -19.99 63.56 22.27
CA HIS A 427 -18.64 63.06 22.60
C HIS A 427 -18.60 61.55 22.92
N GLU A 428 -19.74 60.97 23.30
CA GLU A 428 -19.83 59.57 23.76
C GLU A 428 -19.70 58.53 22.64
N SER A 429 -19.84 58.91 21.36
CA SER A 429 -19.80 57.96 20.22
C SER A 429 -18.50 58.00 19.41
N THR A 430 -17.55 58.89 19.75
CA THR A 430 -16.33 59.11 18.93
C THR A 430 -15.28 58.02 19.14
N ASP A 431 -15.26 57.39 20.32
CA ASP A 431 -14.38 56.25 20.64
C ASP A 431 -14.61 55.06 19.69
N LEU A 432 -15.86 54.82 19.26
CA LEU A 432 -16.22 53.79 18.28
C LEU A 432 -15.55 53.99 16.91
N VAL A 433 -15.33 55.24 16.49
CA VAL A 433 -14.65 55.57 15.21
C VAL A 433 -13.18 55.16 15.28
N PHE A 434 -12.51 55.48 16.39
CA PHE A 434 -11.13 55.06 16.63
C PHE A 434 -11.01 53.54 16.78
N LEU A 435 -11.93 52.91 17.51
CA LEU A 435 -11.97 51.46 17.65
C LEU A 435 -12.10 50.80 16.28
N THR A 436 -12.99 51.30 15.41
CA THR A 436 -13.19 50.79 14.05
C THR A 436 -11.92 50.87 13.21
N ALA A 437 -11.19 51.98 13.26
CA ALA A 437 -9.92 52.14 12.55
C ALA A 437 -8.84 51.17 13.08
N VAL A 438 -8.74 51.01 14.40
CA VAL A 438 -7.83 50.06 15.05
C VAL A 438 -8.15 48.62 14.64
N VAL A 439 -9.44 48.23 14.59
CA VAL A 439 -9.86 46.90 14.11
C VAL A 439 -9.48 46.71 12.64
N ALA A 440 -9.74 47.70 11.78
CA ALA A 440 -9.38 47.63 10.36
C ALA A 440 -7.88 47.41 10.16
N VAL A 441 -7.04 48.11 10.95
CA VAL A 441 -5.58 47.92 10.95
C VAL A 441 -5.21 46.52 11.43
N ALA A 442 -5.83 46.00 12.48
CA ALA A 442 -5.57 44.63 12.97
C ALA A 442 -5.90 43.57 11.91
N VAL A 443 -7.04 43.69 11.23
CA VAL A 443 -7.47 42.78 10.15
C VAL A 443 -6.57 42.89 8.91
N ARG A 444 -6.07 44.09 8.58
CA ARG A 444 -5.32 44.31 7.32
C ARG A 444 -3.80 44.23 7.45
N PHE A 445 -3.25 44.59 8.61
CA PHE A 445 -1.81 44.74 8.85
C PHE A 445 -1.28 43.90 10.04
N GLY A 446 -2.16 43.38 10.91
CA GLY A 446 -1.81 42.41 11.96
C GLY A 446 -1.52 43.06 13.30
N LEU A 447 -0.99 42.28 14.25
CA LEU A 447 -0.92 42.68 15.66
C LEU A 447 -0.05 43.91 15.90
N TYR A 448 1.20 43.90 15.44
CA TYR A 448 2.15 44.96 15.79
C TYR A 448 1.76 46.34 15.22
N PRO A 449 1.36 46.47 13.93
CA PRO A 449 0.84 47.74 13.43
C PRO A 449 -0.46 48.18 14.13
N SER A 450 -1.32 47.24 14.53
CA SER A 450 -2.53 47.57 15.28
C SER A 450 -2.24 48.06 16.70
N LEU A 451 -1.21 47.54 17.36
CA LEU A 451 -0.81 48.03 18.69
C LEU A 451 -0.26 49.46 18.60
N ALA A 452 0.49 49.77 17.54
CA ALA A 452 0.91 51.14 17.25
C ALA A 452 -0.31 52.06 16.98
N ALA A 453 -1.33 51.57 16.26
CA ALA A 453 -2.59 52.28 16.07
C ALA A 453 -3.35 52.50 17.38
N VAL A 454 -3.38 51.52 18.30
CA VAL A 454 -4.02 51.65 19.62
C VAL A 454 -3.37 52.78 20.42
N VAL A 455 -2.03 52.83 20.45
CA VAL A 455 -1.30 53.88 21.16
C VAL A 455 -1.59 55.25 20.54
N ALA A 456 -1.48 55.36 19.21
CA ALA A 456 -1.77 56.61 18.51
C ALA A 456 -3.22 57.07 18.68
N ALA A 457 -4.18 56.14 18.61
CA ALA A 457 -5.61 56.40 18.81
C ALA A 457 -5.92 56.82 20.25
N SER A 458 -5.30 56.19 21.25
CA SER A 458 -5.51 56.54 22.67
C SER A 458 -4.97 57.95 22.97
N LEU A 459 -3.80 58.31 22.41
CA LEU A 459 -3.24 59.65 22.52
C LEU A 459 -4.08 60.69 21.80
N ALA A 460 -4.54 60.41 20.58
CA ALA A 460 -5.41 61.31 19.82
C ALA A 460 -6.77 61.49 20.49
N TYR A 461 -7.36 60.41 21.00
CA TYR A 461 -8.63 60.46 21.71
C TYR A 461 -8.54 61.31 22.98
N ASN A 462 -7.48 61.12 23.77
CA ASN A 462 -7.21 61.92 24.96
C ASN A 462 -7.05 63.41 24.62
N PHE A 463 -6.22 63.75 23.64
CA PHE A 463 -5.90 65.14 23.33
C PHE A 463 -7.07 65.92 22.71
N PHE A 464 -7.90 65.29 21.86
CA PHE A 464 -8.94 65.99 21.09
C PHE A 464 -10.35 65.88 21.66
N PHE A 465 -10.64 64.88 22.50
CA PHE A 465 -12.03 64.59 22.94
C PHE A 465 -12.23 64.47 24.46
N LEU A 466 -11.17 64.33 25.27
CA LEU A 466 -11.30 64.27 26.73
C LEU A 466 -11.00 65.63 27.39
N PRO A 467 -11.92 66.22 28.18
CA PRO A 467 -11.66 67.47 28.89
C PRO A 467 -10.57 67.33 29.98
N PRO A 468 -9.67 68.33 30.17
CA PRO A 468 -9.48 69.54 29.35
C PRO A 468 -8.83 69.26 27.99
N LEU A 469 -9.48 69.74 26.92
CA LEU A 469 -9.05 69.52 25.53
C LEU A 469 -7.68 70.13 25.24
N TYR A 470 -6.96 69.53 24.30
CA TYR A 470 -5.62 69.91 23.84
C TYR A 470 -4.53 69.80 24.91
N THR A 471 -4.75 68.95 25.91
CA THR A 471 -3.77 68.61 26.94
C THR A 471 -3.74 67.09 27.14
N PHE A 472 -2.64 66.55 27.66
CA PHE A 472 -2.56 65.12 28.03
C PHE A 472 -2.95 64.86 29.50
N THR A 473 -3.31 65.91 30.23
CA THR A 473 -3.67 65.85 31.64
C THR A 473 -5.15 65.53 31.81
N ILE A 474 -5.47 64.46 32.53
CA ILE A 474 -6.87 64.06 32.80
C ILE A 474 -7.25 64.53 34.21
N ALA A 475 -8.16 65.49 34.31
CA ALA A 475 -8.60 66.05 35.59
C ALA A 475 -9.76 65.26 36.24
N ASP A 476 -10.64 64.68 35.43
CA ASP A 476 -11.79 63.90 35.88
C ASP A 476 -11.43 62.39 35.97
N PRO A 477 -11.57 61.76 37.16
CA PRO A 477 -11.37 60.32 37.32
C PRO A 477 -12.20 59.45 36.35
N THR A 478 -13.37 59.92 35.93
CA THR A 478 -14.27 59.22 34.99
C THR A 478 -13.63 59.05 33.61
N ASN A 479 -12.89 60.07 33.15
CA ASN A 479 -12.19 60.05 31.87
C ASN A 479 -10.95 59.14 31.89
N VAL A 480 -10.31 58.96 33.05
CA VAL A 480 -9.22 57.98 33.23
C VAL A 480 -9.77 56.57 33.06
N VAL A 481 -10.92 56.30 33.67
CA VAL A 481 -11.60 55.00 33.56
C VAL A 481 -12.05 54.74 32.12
N ALA A 482 -12.64 55.74 31.44
CA ALA A 482 -13.05 55.64 30.05
C ALA A 482 -11.86 55.34 29.10
N LEU A 483 -10.75 56.08 29.23
CA LEU A 483 -9.54 55.85 28.43
C LEU A 483 -8.95 54.46 28.70
N PHE A 484 -8.91 54.02 29.96
CA PHE A 484 -8.44 52.69 30.32
C PHE A 484 -9.28 51.59 29.67
N PHE A 485 -10.61 51.67 29.76
CA PHE A 485 -11.50 50.69 29.13
C PHE A 485 -11.42 50.74 27.60
N PHE A 486 -11.35 51.93 27.00
CA PHE A 486 -11.14 52.08 25.56
C PHE A 486 -9.85 51.38 25.11
N THR A 487 -8.72 51.68 25.74
CA THR A 487 -7.43 51.05 25.38
C THR A 487 -7.46 49.55 25.63
N LEU A 488 -8.03 49.08 26.75
CA LEU A 488 -8.17 47.66 27.07
C LEU A 488 -9.00 46.92 26.00
N VAL A 489 -10.18 47.45 25.67
CA VAL A 489 -11.07 46.89 24.64
C VAL A 489 -10.37 46.91 23.28
N ALA A 490 -9.71 48.01 22.91
CA ALA A 490 -8.97 48.13 21.67
C ALA A 490 -7.85 47.08 21.57
N VAL A 491 -7.06 46.86 22.64
CA VAL A 491 -6.02 45.80 22.68
C VAL A 491 -6.63 44.41 22.55
N VAL A 492 -7.69 44.11 23.29
CA VAL A 492 -8.36 42.79 23.24
C VAL A 492 -8.92 42.51 21.85
N VAL A 493 -9.63 43.48 21.26
CA VAL A 493 -10.21 43.35 19.92
C VAL A 493 -9.12 43.29 18.86
N SER A 494 -8.06 44.10 18.94
CA SER A 494 -6.90 44.01 18.05
C SER A 494 -6.23 42.64 18.12
N ASN A 495 -6.06 42.07 19.31
CA ASN A 495 -5.47 40.75 19.49
C ASN A 495 -6.36 39.65 18.90
N LEU A 496 -7.67 39.70 19.15
CA LEU A 496 -8.62 38.74 18.59
C LEU A 496 -8.66 38.82 17.05
N ALA A 497 -8.76 40.03 16.50
CA ALA A 497 -8.78 40.28 15.06
C ALA A 497 -7.46 39.85 14.38
N ALA A 498 -6.32 40.18 14.98
CA ALA A 498 -5.01 39.79 14.47
C ALA A 498 -4.80 38.26 14.54
N ARG A 499 -5.28 37.59 15.60
CA ARG A 499 -5.26 36.12 15.70
C ARG A 499 -6.15 35.47 14.66
N ALA A 500 -7.39 35.93 14.51
CA ALA A 500 -8.32 35.42 13.50
C ALA A 500 -7.74 35.55 12.09
N ARG A 501 -7.06 36.68 11.80
CA ARG A 501 -6.35 36.87 10.54
C ARG A 501 -5.17 35.91 10.38
N ALA A 502 -4.30 35.79 11.38
CA ALA A 502 -3.14 34.91 11.33
C ALA A 502 -3.55 33.45 11.06
N GLU A 503 -4.61 33.00 11.74
CA GLU A 503 -5.22 31.69 11.52
C GLU A 503 -5.76 31.57 10.09
N ALA A 504 -6.52 32.55 9.60
CA ALA A 504 -7.05 32.55 8.24
C ALA A 504 -5.95 32.56 7.16
N THR A 505 -4.85 33.29 7.35
CA THR A 505 -3.74 33.32 6.40
C THR A 505 -2.97 32.01 6.38
N ASN A 506 -2.69 31.43 7.55
CA ASN A 506 -1.99 30.15 7.65
C ASN A 506 -2.85 29.01 7.10
N SER A 507 -4.15 28.99 7.41
CA SER A 507 -5.09 28.02 6.86
C SER A 507 -5.17 28.10 5.34
N ARG A 508 -5.30 29.31 4.76
CA ARG A 508 -5.34 29.48 3.29
C ARG A 508 -4.04 29.06 2.61
N ALA A 509 -2.88 29.40 3.19
CA ALA A 509 -1.58 28.98 2.66
C ALA A 509 -1.43 27.46 2.70
N ARG A 510 -1.84 26.82 3.81
CA ARG A 510 -1.83 25.37 3.96
C ARG A 510 -2.78 24.70 2.96
N SER A 511 -4.02 25.18 2.83
CA SER A 511 -5.01 24.65 1.89
C SER A 511 -4.50 24.66 0.45
N ARG A 512 -3.89 25.78 0.00
CA ARG A 512 -3.31 25.87 -1.35
C ARG A 512 -2.13 24.92 -1.55
N ALA A 513 -1.26 24.78 -0.55
CA ALA A 513 -0.13 23.86 -0.61
C ALA A 513 -0.62 22.40 -0.71
N THR A 514 -1.60 22.02 0.11
CA THR A 514 -2.20 20.68 0.09
C THR A 514 -2.95 20.42 -1.22
N GLU A 515 -3.73 21.37 -1.73
CA GLU A 515 -4.44 21.23 -3.02
C GLU A 515 -3.46 21.07 -4.19
N ALA A 516 -2.37 21.84 -4.21
CA ALA A 516 -1.33 21.72 -5.23
C ALA A 516 -0.56 20.40 -5.13
N LEU A 517 -0.24 19.92 -3.91
CA LEU A 517 0.39 18.62 -3.70
C LEU A 517 -0.54 17.46 -4.10
N TYR A 518 -1.82 17.54 -3.76
CA TYR A 518 -2.83 16.55 -4.15
C TYR A 518 -3.01 16.52 -5.67
N GLY A 519 -3.12 17.69 -6.30
CA GLY A 519 -3.17 17.82 -7.76
C GLY A 519 -1.94 17.24 -8.45
N PHE A 520 -0.74 17.46 -7.89
CA PHE A 520 0.50 16.87 -8.37
C PHE A 520 0.51 15.35 -8.23
N SER A 521 0.19 14.82 -7.04
CA SER A 521 0.10 13.38 -6.78
C SER A 521 -0.89 12.70 -7.74
N ARG A 522 -2.06 13.30 -7.97
CA ARG A 522 -3.05 12.80 -8.94
C ARG A 522 -2.53 12.82 -10.38
N LYS A 523 -1.77 13.86 -10.76
CA LYS A 523 -1.15 13.96 -12.09
C LYS A 523 -0.11 12.86 -12.29
N LEU A 524 0.77 12.64 -11.30
CA LEU A 524 1.75 11.55 -11.30
C LEU A 524 1.08 10.17 -11.33
N ALA A 525 -0.07 10.00 -10.67
CA ALA A 525 -0.82 8.76 -10.71
C ALA A 525 -1.29 8.38 -12.13
N GLY A 526 -1.59 9.37 -12.98
CA GLY A 526 -2.02 9.17 -14.37
C GLY A 526 -0.88 9.06 -15.40
N CYS A 527 0.37 9.33 -15.01
CA CYS A 527 1.52 9.21 -15.91
C CYS A 527 1.92 7.74 -16.11
N GLY A 528 1.97 7.30 -17.36
CA GLY A 528 2.34 5.93 -17.74
C GLY A 528 3.78 5.76 -18.20
N THR A 529 4.48 6.85 -18.55
CA THR A 529 5.85 6.81 -19.05
C THR A 529 6.81 7.58 -18.15
N LEU A 530 8.10 7.27 -18.24
CA LEU A 530 9.15 7.93 -17.46
C LEU A 530 9.23 9.42 -17.82
N ASP A 531 9.16 9.74 -19.11
CA ASP A 531 9.20 11.12 -19.62
C ASP A 531 8.05 11.98 -19.09
N ASP A 532 6.83 11.43 -19.04
CA ASP A 532 5.66 12.14 -18.49
C ASP A 532 5.85 12.48 -17.01
N VAL A 533 6.37 11.53 -16.22
CA VAL A 533 6.63 11.71 -14.79
C VAL A 533 7.73 12.76 -14.58
N LEU A 534 8.81 12.68 -15.34
CA LEU A 534 9.94 13.60 -15.26
C LEU A 534 9.51 15.01 -15.62
N TRP A 535 8.80 15.18 -16.74
CA TRP A 535 8.29 16.47 -17.18
C TRP A 535 7.30 17.06 -16.16
N ALA A 536 6.34 16.26 -15.69
CA ALA A 536 5.38 16.71 -14.69
C ALA A 536 6.08 17.15 -13.39
N SER A 537 7.12 16.43 -12.97
CA SER A 537 7.90 16.75 -11.77
C SER A 537 8.69 18.05 -11.93
N ALA A 538 9.47 18.18 -12.99
CA ALA A 538 10.26 19.38 -13.26
C ALA A 538 9.37 20.62 -13.42
N TYR A 539 8.29 20.50 -14.20
CA TYR A 539 7.31 21.56 -14.41
C TYR A 539 6.65 22.01 -13.10
N GLN A 540 6.17 21.08 -12.29
CA GLN A 540 5.45 21.41 -11.06
C GLN A 540 6.38 22.05 -10.02
N ILE A 541 7.60 21.52 -9.86
CA ILE A 541 8.62 22.11 -8.96
C ILE A 541 8.95 23.53 -9.41
N ALA A 542 9.16 23.74 -10.71
CA ALA A 542 9.49 25.06 -11.25
C ALA A 542 8.35 26.06 -11.05
N LEU A 543 7.11 25.65 -11.32
CA LEU A 543 5.92 26.48 -11.17
C LEU A 543 5.69 26.90 -9.71
N MET A 544 5.81 25.95 -8.78
CA MET A 544 5.54 26.19 -7.36
C MET A 544 6.64 26.99 -6.67
N LEU A 545 7.91 26.76 -7.05
CA LEU A 545 9.05 27.45 -6.44
C LEU A 545 9.47 28.72 -7.19
N ARG A 546 9.00 28.89 -8.43
CA ARG A 546 9.42 29.95 -9.37
C ARG A 546 10.93 29.95 -9.59
N LEU A 547 11.47 28.75 -9.79
CA LEU A 547 12.89 28.49 -10.04
C LEU A 547 13.04 27.70 -11.33
N ARG A 548 14.26 27.70 -11.89
CA ARG A 548 14.64 26.80 -12.98
C ARG A 548 15.01 25.44 -12.37
N VAL A 549 14.53 24.36 -12.97
CA VAL A 549 14.66 23.01 -12.44
C VAL A 549 15.24 22.10 -13.51
N VAL A 550 16.18 21.25 -13.13
CA VAL A 550 16.68 20.15 -13.97
C VAL A 550 16.59 18.84 -13.19
N VAL A 551 16.27 17.74 -13.84
CA VAL A 551 16.25 16.40 -13.24
C VAL A 551 17.24 15.52 -14.00
N LEU A 552 18.10 14.85 -13.23
CA LEU A 552 19.12 13.95 -13.73
C LEU A 552 18.88 12.54 -13.20
N LEU A 553 19.03 11.55 -14.07
CA LEU A 553 18.95 10.13 -13.73
C LEU A 553 20.26 9.43 -14.14
N PRO A 554 20.61 8.30 -13.48
CA PRO A 554 21.78 7.52 -13.86
C PRO A 554 21.52 6.72 -15.15
N GLU A 555 22.40 6.87 -16.14
CA GLU A 555 22.40 6.11 -17.38
C GLU A 555 23.82 5.55 -17.62
N ALA A 556 23.94 4.23 -17.75
CA ALA A 556 25.23 3.54 -17.94
C ALA A 556 26.35 3.92 -16.92
N GLY A 557 25.98 4.35 -15.71
CA GLY A 557 26.91 4.68 -14.63
C GLY A 557 27.31 6.16 -14.53
N SER A 558 26.79 7.04 -15.38
CA SER A 558 26.93 8.50 -15.25
C SER A 558 25.56 9.18 -15.19
N LEU A 559 25.48 10.35 -14.54
CA LEU A 559 24.25 11.14 -14.54
C LEU A 559 24.05 11.87 -15.87
N THR A 560 22.88 11.70 -16.48
CA THR A 560 22.44 12.43 -17.66
C THR A 560 21.27 13.34 -17.33
N VAL A 561 21.19 14.49 -18.00
CA VAL A 561 20.05 15.41 -17.86
C VAL A 561 18.89 14.81 -18.64
N MET A 562 17.81 14.46 -17.94
CA MET A 562 16.63 13.88 -18.56
C MET A 562 15.59 14.94 -18.91
N VAL A 563 15.46 15.97 -18.08
CA VAL A 563 14.52 17.06 -18.31
C VAL A 563 14.95 18.35 -17.61
N GLY A 564 14.63 19.49 -18.23
CA GLY A 564 14.78 20.83 -17.67
C GLY A 564 13.50 21.65 -17.83
N TYR A 565 13.20 22.52 -16.87
CA TYR A 565 12.17 23.54 -16.98
C TYR A 565 12.65 24.90 -16.45
N PRO A 566 12.65 25.97 -17.27
CA PRO A 566 12.44 25.99 -18.73
C PRO A 566 13.36 24.99 -19.47
N PRO A 567 13.00 24.55 -20.71
CA PRO A 567 13.76 23.53 -21.43
C PRO A 567 15.25 23.90 -21.48
N GLU A 568 16.09 23.05 -20.91
CA GLU A 568 17.51 23.31 -20.70
C GLU A 568 18.27 21.98 -20.74
N ASP A 569 19.08 21.81 -21.78
CA ASP A 569 19.68 20.51 -22.12
C ASP A 569 21.16 20.41 -21.76
N ARG A 570 21.76 21.46 -21.16
CA ARG A 570 23.20 21.51 -20.88
C ARG A 570 23.50 22.07 -19.49
N LEU A 571 24.43 21.42 -18.82
CA LEU A 571 25.00 21.84 -17.54
C LEU A 571 26.50 22.09 -17.68
N ASP A 572 27.01 23.05 -16.91
CA ASP A 572 28.43 23.37 -16.82
C ASP A 572 29.19 22.21 -16.13
N GLU A 573 30.50 22.06 -16.35
CA GLU A 573 31.29 20.97 -15.72
C GLU A 573 31.20 20.99 -14.18
N ALA A 574 31.18 22.17 -13.57
CA ALA A 574 31.02 22.33 -12.13
C ALA A 574 29.64 21.85 -11.64
N ASP A 575 28.59 22.08 -12.43
CA ASP A 575 27.23 21.64 -12.13
C ASP A 575 27.10 20.11 -12.27
N LEU A 576 27.70 19.52 -13.31
CA LEU A 576 27.75 18.06 -13.48
C LEU A 576 28.52 17.38 -12.34
N ALA A 577 29.66 17.94 -11.93
CA ALA A 577 30.44 17.41 -10.82
C ALA A 577 29.66 17.49 -9.49
N ALA A 578 28.93 18.59 -9.24
CA ALA A 578 28.09 18.73 -8.06
C ALA A 578 26.88 17.77 -8.08
N ALA A 579 26.26 17.57 -9.25
CA ALA A 579 25.19 16.59 -9.42
C ALA A 579 25.69 15.16 -9.17
N GLN A 580 26.82 14.77 -9.75
CA GLN A 580 27.40 13.42 -9.57
C GLN A 580 27.75 13.18 -8.10
N TRP A 581 28.40 14.14 -7.45
CA TRP A 581 28.71 14.03 -6.02
C TRP A 581 27.44 13.89 -5.17
N THR A 582 26.37 14.62 -5.51
CA THR A 582 25.08 14.54 -4.83
C THR A 582 24.47 13.15 -4.93
N PHE A 583 24.56 12.51 -6.10
CA PHE A 583 24.09 11.15 -6.34
C PHE A 583 24.90 10.13 -5.54
N ASP A 584 26.23 10.21 -5.61
CA ASP A 584 27.13 9.24 -4.97
C ASP A 584 27.06 9.30 -3.44
N HIS A 585 26.88 10.50 -2.86
CA HIS A 585 26.92 10.71 -1.41
C HIS A 585 25.54 10.90 -0.76
N GLY A 586 24.48 11.03 -1.55
CA GLY A 586 23.11 11.25 -1.06
C GLY A 586 22.96 12.55 -0.26
N ARG A 587 23.76 13.57 -0.57
CA ARG A 587 23.81 14.85 0.16
C ARG A 587 23.70 16.04 -0.78
N PRO A 588 23.04 17.15 -0.37
CA PRO A 588 22.96 18.35 -1.20
C PRO A 588 24.34 18.90 -1.54
N ALA A 589 24.52 19.43 -2.76
CA ALA A 589 25.76 20.09 -3.18
C ALA A 589 25.46 21.32 -4.05
N GLY A 590 26.48 22.16 -4.25
CA GLY A 590 26.38 23.34 -5.08
C GLY A 590 25.93 24.58 -4.33
N ARG A 591 25.17 25.43 -5.00
CA ARG A 591 24.82 26.77 -4.52
C ARG A 591 24.10 26.73 -3.17
N GLY A 592 24.73 27.33 -2.16
CA GLY A 592 24.17 27.42 -0.82
C GLY A 592 24.32 26.15 0.00
N ALA A 593 24.89 25.07 -0.55
CA ALA A 593 25.31 23.88 0.18
C ALA A 593 26.73 24.06 0.76
N ASP A 594 27.07 23.32 1.81
CA ASP A 594 28.42 23.29 2.41
C ASP A 594 29.46 22.59 1.52
N THR A 595 29.01 21.86 0.48
CA THR A 595 29.84 21.03 -0.39
C THR A 595 29.75 21.50 -1.85
N LEU A 596 30.92 21.63 -2.50
CA LEU A 596 31.07 22.09 -3.89
C LEU A 596 30.35 23.43 -4.20
N PRO A 597 30.57 24.53 -3.44
CA PRO A 597 29.82 25.78 -3.59
C PRO A 597 30.05 26.53 -4.91
N GLY A 598 30.99 26.07 -5.75
CA GLY A 598 31.30 26.66 -7.05
C GLY A 598 30.27 26.37 -8.15
N ALA A 599 29.37 25.40 -7.94
CA ALA A 599 28.26 25.14 -8.87
C ALA A 599 27.19 26.24 -8.79
N ARG A 600 26.58 26.56 -9.94
CA ARG A 600 25.56 27.62 -10.06
C ARG A 600 24.22 27.17 -9.50
N ARG A 601 23.96 25.86 -9.54
CA ARG A 601 22.71 25.24 -9.07
C ARG A 601 22.85 24.64 -7.68
N LEU A 602 21.75 24.55 -6.97
CA LEU A 602 21.61 23.70 -5.79
C LEU A 602 21.12 22.32 -6.24
N PHE A 603 21.93 21.29 -6.00
CA PHE A 603 21.57 19.91 -6.28
C PHE A 603 21.08 19.20 -5.02
N LEU A 604 20.01 18.43 -5.17
CA LEU A 604 19.36 17.69 -4.10
C LEU A 604 19.10 16.24 -4.55
N PRO A 605 19.33 15.25 -3.67
CA PRO A 605 19.15 13.85 -4.00
C PRO A 605 17.67 13.47 -4.11
N LEU A 606 17.30 12.74 -5.17
CA LEU A 606 16.04 12.02 -5.29
C LEU A 606 16.26 10.60 -4.76
N ARG A 607 15.61 10.25 -3.65
CA ARG A 607 15.79 8.98 -2.95
C ARG A 607 14.46 8.36 -2.57
N THR A 608 14.43 7.04 -2.54
CA THR A 608 13.31 6.25 -2.02
C THR A 608 13.80 5.20 -1.04
N GLY A 609 12.92 4.33 -0.56
CA GLY A 609 13.28 3.24 0.36
C GLY A 609 14.31 2.26 -0.23
N ARG A 610 14.42 2.15 -1.55
CA ARG A 610 15.37 1.25 -2.23
C ARG A 610 16.74 1.86 -2.49
N GLY A 611 16.86 3.19 -2.46
CA GLY A 611 18.13 3.86 -2.67
C GLY A 611 18.02 5.19 -3.42
N MET A 612 19.13 5.58 -4.02
CA MET A 612 19.26 6.79 -4.84
C MET A 612 18.70 6.53 -6.24
N ILE A 613 17.79 7.38 -6.70
CA ILE A 613 17.16 7.27 -8.02
C ILE A 613 17.70 8.32 -8.98
N GLY A 614 18.05 9.50 -8.47
CA GLY A 614 18.53 10.59 -9.29
C GLY A 614 18.80 11.85 -8.50
N VAL A 615 18.88 12.97 -9.20
CA VAL A 615 19.20 14.28 -8.62
C VAL A 615 18.30 15.35 -9.24
N VAL A 616 17.83 16.29 -8.42
CA VAL A 616 17.16 17.51 -8.89
C VAL A 616 18.08 18.71 -8.65
N GLY A 617 18.29 19.51 -9.71
CA GLY A 617 19.06 20.75 -9.67
C GLY A 617 18.15 21.97 -9.74
N LEU A 618 18.42 22.99 -8.93
CA LEU A 618 17.65 24.23 -8.86
C LEU A 618 18.51 25.45 -9.11
N ASP A 619 17.98 26.40 -9.89
CA ASP A 619 18.63 27.69 -10.12
C ASP A 619 17.65 28.87 -10.06
N GLY A 620 18.17 30.06 -9.77
CA GLY A 620 17.41 31.31 -9.74
C GLY A 620 18.29 32.56 -9.78
N ASP A 621 17.67 33.68 -10.14
CA ASP A 621 18.36 34.94 -10.45
C ASP A 621 18.91 35.68 -9.22
N LYS A 622 18.43 35.36 -8.02
CA LYS A 622 18.78 36.09 -6.79
C LYS A 622 20.06 35.56 -6.14
N PRO A 623 21.12 36.36 -5.94
CA PRO A 623 22.35 35.90 -5.29
C PRO A 623 22.06 35.42 -3.85
N GLY A 624 22.73 34.34 -3.42
CA GLY A 624 22.55 33.72 -2.10
C GLY A 624 21.58 32.52 -2.09
N PRO A 625 21.04 32.16 -0.90
CA PRO A 625 20.08 31.08 -0.72
C PRO A 625 18.86 31.15 -1.64
N LEU A 626 18.61 30.07 -2.40
CA LEU A 626 17.49 30.01 -3.36
C LEU A 626 16.13 29.85 -2.69
N LEU A 627 16.09 29.16 -1.54
CA LEU A 627 14.85 28.70 -0.92
C LEU A 627 14.65 29.33 0.46
N THR A 628 13.42 29.74 0.74
CA THR A 628 12.95 29.94 2.12
C THR A 628 12.71 28.59 2.81
N PRO A 629 12.64 28.55 4.15
CA PRO A 629 12.36 27.29 4.87
C PRO A 629 11.08 26.59 4.42
N ASP A 630 10.04 27.36 4.08
CA ASP A 630 8.74 26.82 3.64
C ASP A 630 8.82 26.25 2.23
N GLN A 631 9.53 26.94 1.33
CA GLN A 631 9.82 26.45 -0.02
C GLN A 631 10.70 25.20 0.00
N ARG A 632 11.65 25.10 0.94
CA ARG A 632 12.46 23.90 1.11
C ARG A 632 11.62 22.68 1.49
N ARG A 633 10.69 22.82 2.43
CA ARG A 633 9.78 21.72 2.81
C ARG A 633 8.86 21.30 1.67
N LEU A 634 8.34 22.28 0.94
CA LEU A 634 7.53 22.03 -0.24
C LEU A 634 8.33 21.29 -1.32
N LEU A 635 9.57 21.69 -1.57
CA LEU A 635 10.47 21.01 -2.49
C LEU A 635 10.73 19.56 -2.06
N ASP A 636 11.08 19.33 -0.79
CA ASP A 636 11.34 17.99 -0.29
C ASP A 636 10.10 17.09 -0.51
N ALA A 637 8.90 17.59 -0.25
CA ALA A 637 7.65 16.86 -0.50
C ALA A 637 7.42 16.57 -2.00
N LEU A 638 7.67 17.54 -2.88
CA LEU A 638 7.54 17.37 -4.33
C LEU A 638 8.59 16.39 -4.88
N ALA A 639 9.82 16.48 -4.40
CA ALA A 639 10.93 15.62 -4.77
C ALA A 639 10.68 14.17 -4.32
N ASP A 640 10.18 13.95 -3.10
CA ASP A 640 9.84 12.62 -2.59
C ASP A 640 8.69 11.99 -3.41
N GLN A 641 7.64 12.76 -3.76
CA GLN A 641 6.56 12.29 -4.64
C GLN A 641 7.04 11.97 -6.06
N GLY A 642 7.89 12.83 -6.63
CA GLY A 642 8.51 12.60 -7.94
C GLY A 642 9.39 11.36 -7.94
N ALA A 643 10.23 11.18 -6.93
CA ALA A 643 11.11 10.02 -6.79
C ALA A 643 10.32 8.70 -6.71
N LEU A 644 9.23 8.66 -5.92
CA LEU A 644 8.34 7.50 -5.84
C LEU A 644 7.66 7.19 -7.18
N ALA A 645 7.23 8.20 -7.92
CA ALA A 645 6.63 8.00 -9.24
C ALA A 645 7.65 7.48 -10.26
N ILE A 646 8.87 8.02 -10.26
CA ILE A 646 9.98 7.55 -11.10
C ILE A 646 10.31 6.10 -10.77
N GLU A 647 10.38 5.74 -9.49
CA GLU A 647 10.61 4.36 -9.07
C GLU A 647 9.51 3.43 -9.58
N ARG A 648 8.25 3.82 -9.38
CA ARG A 648 7.10 3.02 -9.82
C ARG A 648 7.16 2.73 -11.31
N VAL A 649 7.46 3.72 -12.15
CA VAL A 649 7.55 3.52 -13.60
C VAL A 649 8.69 2.57 -13.96
N HIS A 650 9.89 2.75 -13.39
CA HIS A 650 11.00 1.81 -13.60
C HIS A 650 10.62 0.37 -13.21
N LEU A 651 9.91 0.18 -12.09
CA LEU A 651 9.48 -1.14 -11.65
C LEU A 651 8.46 -1.79 -12.57
N VAL A 652 7.55 -1.00 -13.14
CA VAL A 652 6.61 -1.50 -14.15
C VAL A 652 7.38 -1.94 -15.41
N GLU A 653 8.33 -1.12 -15.88
CA GLU A 653 9.16 -1.46 -17.04
C GLU A 653 10.03 -2.70 -16.81
N ASP A 654 10.64 -2.83 -15.63
CA ASP A 654 11.43 -3.99 -15.25
C ASP A 654 10.57 -5.26 -15.22
N LEU A 655 9.35 -5.17 -14.69
CA LEU A 655 8.40 -6.27 -14.61
C LEU A 655 7.94 -6.68 -16.01
N ASP A 656 7.66 -5.72 -16.89
CA ASP A 656 7.29 -5.99 -18.29
C ASP A 656 8.45 -6.58 -19.09
N ARG A 657 9.70 -6.16 -18.83
CA ARG A 657 10.91 -6.81 -19.39
C ARG A 657 11.05 -8.25 -18.90
N ALA A 658 10.88 -8.49 -17.60
CA ALA A 658 10.97 -9.83 -17.02
C ALA A 658 9.86 -10.76 -17.56
N ARG A 659 8.63 -10.26 -17.70
CA ARG A 659 7.51 -11.02 -18.31
C ARG A 659 7.80 -11.41 -19.74
N ARG A 660 8.27 -10.47 -20.58
CA ARG A 660 8.63 -10.77 -21.98
C ARG A 660 9.71 -11.84 -22.07
N SER A 661 10.73 -11.77 -21.22
CA SER A 661 11.78 -12.80 -21.14
C SER A 661 11.22 -14.15 -20.72
N ALA A 662 10.39 -14.20 -19.67
CA ALA A 662 9.80 -15.44 -19.17
C ALA A 662 8.85 -16.10 -20.18
N GLU A 663 8.08 -15.30 -20.92
CA GLU A 663 7.20 -15.79 -21.99
C GLU A 663 8.03 -16.41 -23.13
N THR A 664 9.15 -15.76 -23.48
CA THR A 664 10.09 -16.26 -24.52
C THR A 664 10.71 -17.60 -24.09
N ASP A 665 11.17 -17.70 -22.85
CA ASP A 665 11.72 -18.95 -22.30
C ASP A 665 10.67 -20.07 -22.21
N ARG A 666 9.43 -19.72 -21.85
CA ARG A 666 8.32 -20.67 -21.79
C ARG A 666 7.98 -21.24 -23.17
N LEU A 667 7.91 -20.37 -24.21
CA LEU A 667 7.70 -20.80 -25.58
C LEU A 667 8.83 -21.74 -26.04
N ARG A 668 10.09 -21.37 -25.74
CA ARG A 668 11.26 -22.22 -26.04
C ARG A 668 11.19 -23.58 -25.37
N GLN A 669 10.82 -23.65 -24.09
CA GLN A 669 10.66 -24.91 -23.36
C GLN A 669 9.51 -25.77 -23.89
N ALA A 670 8.37 -25.16 -24.23
CA ALA A 670 7.23 -25.86 -24.81
C ALA A 670 7.59 -26.48 -26.16
N LEU A 671 8.30 -25.74 -27.02
CA LEU A 671 8.82 -26.25 -28.29
C LEU A 671 9.77 -27.44 -28.07
N LEU A 672 10.77 -27.31 -27.19
CA LEU A 672 11.72 -28.40 -26.89
C LEU A 672 11.03 -29.66 -26.33
N SER A 673 10.00 -29.48 -25.49
CA SER A 673 9.22 -30.59 -24.95
C SER A 673 8.41 -31.31 -26.02
N SER A 674 7.75 -30.58 -26.92
CA SER A 674 7.00 -31.16 -28.04
C SER A 674 7.94 -31.94 -28.97
N LEU A 675 9.07 -31.33 -29.34
CA LEU A 675 10.09 -31.96 -30.18
C LEU A 675 10.60 -33.28 -29.59
N SER A 676 10.84 -33.30 -28.28
CA SER A 676 11.30 -34.52 -27.60
C SER A 676 10.26 -35.65 -27.66
N HIS A 677 8.97 -35.33 -27.58
CA HIS A 677 7.90 -36.32 -27.68
C HIS A 677 7.73 -36.85 -29.11
N ASP A 678 7.77 -35.95 -30.08
CA ASP A 678 7.59 -36.26 -31.51
C ASP A 678 8.76 -37.05 -32.08
N LEU A 679 9.96 -36.95 -31.49
CA LEU A 679 11.12 -37.79 -31.81
C LEU A 679 11.08 -39.16 -31.12
N LYS A 680 10.59 -39.24 -29.87
CA LYS A 680 10.57 -40.50 -29.09
C LYS A 680 9.64 -41.56 -29.69
N THR A 681 8.48 -41.13 -30.19
CA THR A 681 7.46 -42.04 -30.74
C THR A 681 7.96 -42.85 -31.95
N PRO A 682 8.46 -42.22 -33.04
CA PRO A 682 9.02 -42.95 -34.19
C PRO A 682 10.26 -43.76 -33.80
N LEU A 683 11.12 -43.24 -32.91
CA LEU A 683 12.30 -43.96 -32.45
C LEU A 683 11.94 -45.24 -31.67
N ALA A 684 10.90 -45.19 -30.84
CA ALA A 684 10.42 -46.37 -30.11
C ALA A 684 9.84 -47.44 -31.06
N ALA A 685 9.14 -47.02 -32.12
CA ALA A 685 8.63 -47.92 -33.16
C ALA A 685 9.76 -48.57 -33.96
N VAL A 686 10.76 -47.79 -34.40
CA VAL A 686 11.97 -48.31 -35.06
C VAL A 686 12.69 -49.32 -34.17
N LEU A 687 12.93 -48.95 -32.91
CA LEU A 687 13.67 -49.80 -31.98
C LEU A 687 12.90 -51.10 -31.69
N GLY A 688 11.59 -51.01 -31.44
CA GLY A 688 10.72 -52.15 -31.15
C GLY A 688 10.64 -53.14 -32.32
N SER A 689 10.43 -52.64 -33.53
CA SER A 689 10.38 -53.46 -34.74
C SER A 689 11.73 -54.10 -35.05
N ALA A 690 12.82 -53.36 -34.90
CA ALA A 690 14.19 -53.88 -35.10
C ALA A 690 14.58 -54.93 -34.04
N THR A 691 14.24 -54.73 -32.76
CA THR A 691 14.48 -55.74 -31.71
C THR A 691 13.66 -57.00 -31.93
N THR A 692 12.41 -56.86 -32.38
CA THR A 692 11.53 -58.00 -32.67
C THR A 692 12.07 -58.82 -33.84
N LEU A 693 12.54 -58.16 -34.91
CA LEU A 693 13.23 -58.80 -36.03
C LEU A 693 14.51 -59.52 -35.60
N ARG A 694 15.30 -58.92 -34.70
CA ARG A 694 16.54 -59.52 -34.18
C ARG A 694 16.28 -60.76 -33.32
N ASP A 695 15.34 -60.67 -32.38
CA ASP A 695 15.15 -61.67 -31.32
C ASP A 695 14.20 -62.80 -31.75
N LEU A 696 13.19 -62.49 -32.58
CA LEU A 696 12.15 -63.44 -33.01
C LEU A 696 12.14 -63.69 -34.52
N GLY A 697 13.03 -63.05 -35.29
CA GLY A 697 13.12 -63.17 -36.75
C GLY A 697 12.98 -64.60 -37.28
N PRO A 698 13.79 -65.58 -36.83
CA PRO A 698 13.73 -66.95 -37.32
C PRO A 698 12.39 -67.66 -37.09
N ALA A 699 11.58 -67.21 -36.13
CA ALA A 699 10.29 -67.77 -35.76
C ALA A 699 9.10 -67.02 -36.38
N LEU A 700 9.34 -65.90 -37.07
CA LEU A 700 8.30 -65.07 -37.69
C LEU A 700 8.03 -65.50 -39.15
N PRO A 701 6.78 -65.45 -39.62
CA PRO A 701 6.45 -65.59 -41.03
C PRO A 701 7.18 -64.56 -41.90
N PRO A 702 7.50 -64.88 -43.17
CA PRO A 702 8.18 -63.97 -44.09
C PRO A 702 7.44 -62.63 -44.24
N ASP A 703 6.10 -62.66 -44.28
CA ASP A 703 5.27 -61.47 -44.42
C ASP A 703 5.36 -60.55 -43.19
N ALA A 704 5.43 -61.13 -41.99
CA ALA A 704 5.58 -60.38 -40.74
C ALA A 704 6.99 -59.75 -40.62
N GLN A 705 8.03 -60.42 -41.12
CA GLN A 705 9.37 -59.83 -41.19
C GLN A 705 9.40 -58.62 -42.14
N ALA A 706 8.74 -58.74 -43.31
CA ALA A 706 8.65 -57.66 -44.28
C ALA A 706 7.88 -56.45 -43.73
N GLU A 707 6.80 -56.67 -42.97
CA GLU A 707 6.01 -55.62 -42.33
C GLU A 707 6.80 -54.86 -41.24
N LEU A 708 7.54 -55.59 -40.38
CA LEU A 708 8.42 -54.99 -39.38
C LEU A 708 9.56 -54.19 -40.01
N LEU A 709 10.15 -54.68 -41.11
CA LEU A 709 11.20 -53.97 -41.84
C LEU A 709 10.65 -52.69 -42.50
N THR A 710 9.44 -52.77 -43.06
CA THR A 710 8.73 -51.61 -43.64
C THR A 710 8.48 -50.55 -42.57
N THR A 711 8.01 -50.96 -41.38
CA THR A 711 7.80 -50.06 -40.24
C THR A 711 9.09 -49.34 -39.81
N VAL A 712 10.22 -50.05 -39.79
CA VAL A 712 11.54 -49.45 -39.49
C VAL A 712 11.92 -48.39 -40.53
N ILE A 713 11.73 -48.69 -41.82
CA ILE A 713 12.09 -47.79 -42.92
C ILE A 713 11.19 -46.55 -42.91
N ASP A 714 9.86 -46.73 -42.80
CA ASP A 714 8.90 -45.64 -42.85
C ASP A 714 9.05 -44.67 -41.68
N GLU A 715 9.25 -45.18 -40.46
CA GLU A 715 9.47 -44.34 -39.29
C GLU A 715 10.85 -43.66 -39.32
N ALA A 716 11.89 -44.31 -39.85
CA ALA A 716 13.20 -43.66 -40.05
C ALA A 716 13.15 -42.54 -41.10
N GLU A 717 12.46 -42.74 -42.23
CA GLU A 717 12.21 -41.70 -43.22
C GLU A 717 11.40 -40.54 -42.63
N ARG A 718 10.39 -40.85 -41.81
CA ARG A 718 9.57 -39.86 -41.13
C ARG A 718 10.40 -39.02 -40.15
N LEU A 719 11.28 -39.66 -39.37
CA LEU A 719 12.20 -38.99 -38.44
C LEU A 719 13.18 -38.07 -39.19
N ASN A 720 13.70 -38.53 -40.33
CA ASN A 720 14.58 -37.72 -41.18
C ASN A 720 13.86 -36.49 -41.77
N ARG A 721 12.63 -36.65 -42.27
CA ARG A 721 11.78 -35.51 -42.71
C ARG A 721 11.52 -34.52 -41.56
N PHE A 722 11.27 -35.02 -40.36
CA PHE A 722 11.03 -34.19 -39.19
C PHE A 722 12.26 -33.37 -38.78
N ILE A 723 13.44 -33.98 -38.75
CA ILE A 723 14.71 -33.29 -38.48
C ILE A 723 15.01 -32.23 -39.55
N ALA A 724 14.76 -32.54 -40.83
CA ALA A 724 14.93 -31.57 -41.91
C ALA A 724 14.01 -30.34 -41.73
N ASN A 725 12.72 -30.57 -41.48
CA ASN A 725 11.76 -29.50 -41.21
C ASN A 725 12.13 -28.66 -39.99
N LEU A 726 12.69 -29.30 -38.94
CA LEU A 726 13.18 -28.60 -37.75
C LEU A 726 14.34 -27.66 -38.08
N LEU A 727 15.33 -28.15 -38.83
CA LEU A 727 16.50 -27.36 -39.23
C LEU A 727 16.08 -26.19 -40.11
N ASP A 728 15.13 -26.41 -41.02
CA ASP A 728 14.60 -25.33 -41.87
C ASP A 728 13.84 -24.27 -41.05
N MET A 729 13.09 -24.68 -40.02
CA MET A 729 12.44 -23.75 -39.09
C MET A 729 13.45 -22.95 -38.27
N THR A 730 14.52 -23.57 -37.78
CA THR A 730 15.57 -22.83 -37.04
C THR A 730 16.31 -21.82 -37.93
N LYS A 731 16.50 -22.11 -39.23
CA LYS A 731 17.09 -21.17 -40.19
C LYS A 731 16.16 -20.00 -40.50
N LEU A 732 14.84 -20.23 -40.51
CA LEU A 732 13.82 -19.18 -40.64
C LEU A 732 13.83 -18.26 -39.42
N GLU A 733 13.85 -18.81 -38.19
CA GLU A 733 13.87 -18.03 -36.95
C GLU A 733 15.15 -17.20 -36.77
N SER A 734 16.31 -17.72 -37.20
CA SER A 734 17.57 -16.98 -37.14
C SER A 734 17.72 -15.90 -38.23
N GLY A 735 16.72 -15.75 -39.10
CA GLY A 735 16.75 -14.83 -40.24
C GLY A 735 17.79 -15.20 -41.31
N ALA A 736 18.30 -16.45 -41.30
CA ALA A 736 19.38 -16.89 -42.19
C ALA A 736 18.88 -17.36 -43.57
N LEU A 737 17.56 -17.36 -43.80
CA LEU A 737 16.95 -17.81 -45.05
C LEU A 737 16.65 -16.59 -45.94
N ALA A 738 17.47 -16.37 -46.96
CA ALA A 738 17.18 -15.39 -48.00
C ALA A 738 16.26 -16.04 -49.06
N PRO A 739 14.99 -15.62 -49.19
CA PRO A 739 14.09 -16.19 -50.19
C PRO A 739 14.60 -15.85 -51.60
N ASN A 740 14.70 -16.86 -52.46
CA ASN A 740 15.00 -16.63 -53.87
C ASN A 740 13.75 -16.12 -54.59
N LEU A 741 13.64 -14.80 -54.69
CA LEU A 741 12.53 -14.12 -55.37
C LEU A 741 12.77 -14.10 -56.88
N ALA A 742 12.54 -15.23 -57.54
CA ALA A 742 12.52 -15.33 -58.99
C ALA A 742 11.09 -15.60 -59.51
N PRO A 743 10.74 -15.19 -60.73
CA PRO A 743 9.52 -15.65 -61.39
C PRO A 743 9.59 -17.18 -61.59
N HIS A 744 8.57 -17.91 -61.14
CA HIS A 744 8.46 -19.35 -61.30
C HIS A 744 7.15 -19.69 -62.01
N ASP A 745 7.15 -20.74 -62.83
CA ASP A 745 5.93 -21.27 -63.44
C ASP A 745 5.13 -22.06 -62.40
N LEU A 746 3.88 -21.64 -62.17
CA LEU A 746 2.96 -22.32 -61.26
C LEU A 746 2.71 -23.78 -61.65
N GLY A 747 2.71 -24.09 -62.96
CA GLY A 747 2.56 -25.45 -63.47
C GLY A 747 3.69 -26.37 -63.03
N GLU A 748 4.93 -25.87 -63.05
CA GLU A 748 6.11 -26.61 -62.62
C GLU A 748 6.13 -26.84 -61.11
N ILE A 749 5.74 -25.83 -60.32
CA ILE A 749 5.64 -25.95 -58.85
C ILE A 749 4.61 -27.03 -58.49
N VAL A 750 3.42 -26.96 -59.09
CA VAL A 750 2.35 -27.92 -58.80
C VAL A 750 2.69 -29.31 -59.32
N GLY A 751 3.30 -29.43 -60.50
CA GLY A 751 3.79 -30.71 -61.02
C GLY A 751 4.82 -31.35 -60.10
N THR A 752 5.78 -30.56 -59.60
CA THR A 752 6.82 -31.03 -58.67
C THR A 752 6.23 -31.44 -57.31
N ALA A 753 5.26 -30.67 -56.80
CA ALA A 753 4.55 -31.00 -55.58
C ALA A 753 3.73 -32.29 -55.71
N LEU A 754 3.01 -32.48 -56.82
CA LEU A 754 2.24 -33.69 -57.12
C LEU A 754 3.15 -34.91 -57.27
N ALA A 755 4.29 -34.77 -57.94
CA ALA A 755 5.28 -35.84 -58.06
C ALA A 755 5.82 -36.28 -56.69
N ARG A 756 6.14 -35.33 -55.80
CA ARG A 756 6.56 -35.63 -54.42
C ARG A 756 5.46 -36.27 -53.58
N ALA A 757 4.21 -35.89 -53.81
CA ALA A 757 3.04 -36.46 -53.13
C ALA A 757 2.56 -37.80 -53.73
N GLY A 758 3.21 -38.31 -54.78
CA GLY A 758 2.74 -39.47 -55.54
C GLY A 758 2.48 -40.74 -54.72
N LYS A 759 3.27 -41.01 -53.67
CA LYS A 759 3.02 -42.15 -52.75
C LYS A 759 1.73 -42.00 -51.95
N ILE A 760 1.41 -40.77 -51.51
CA ILE A 760 0.21 -40.46 -50.70
C ILE A 760 -1.03 -40.41 -51.60
N LEU A 761 -0.85 -39.95 -52.85
CA LEU A 761 -1.91 -39.83 -53.85
C LEU A 761 -2.10 -41.11 -54.68
N ALA A 762 -1.46 -42.23 -54.34
CA ALA A 762 -1.47 -43.45 -55.14
C ALA A 762 -2.89 -44.00 -55.43
N HIS A 763 -3.87 -43.68 -54.58
CA HIS A 763 -5.27 -44.07 -54.74
C HIS A 763 -6.20 -42.93 -55.19
N HIS A 764 -5.65 -41.76 -55.52
CA HIS A 764 -6.42 -40.57 -55.85
C HIS A 764 -5.99 -40.00 -57.20
N ARG A 765 -6.96 -39.83 -58.10
CA ARG A 765 -6.71 -39.19 -59.40
C ARG A 765 -6.80 -37.68 -59.23
N VAL A 766 -5.65 -37.01 -59.23
CA VAL A 766 -5.56 -35.56 -59.12
C VAL A 766 -5.32 -34.96 -60.50
N ALA A 767 -6.22 -34.10 -60.95
CA ALA A 767 -6.08 -33.33 -62.17
C ALA A 767 -5.94 -31.84 -61.79
N PRO A 768 -4.75 -31.23 -61.98
CA PRO A 768 -4.59 -29.81 -61.75
C PRO A 768 -5.36 -29.02 -62.82
N ALA A 769 -6.22 -28.12 -62.40
CA ALA A 769 -6.90 -27.14 -63.26
C ALA A 769 -6.10 -25.83 -63.23
N LEU A 770 -4.89 -25.85 -63.80
CA LEU A 770 -4.00 -24.70 -63.89
C LEU A 770 -4.06 -24.06 -65.26
#